data_AF-A0AA39VJ79-F1
#
_entry.id   AF-A0AA39VJ79-F1
#
_cell.length_a   1.000
_cell.length_b   1.000
_cell.length_c   1.000
_cell.angle_alpha   90.00
_cell.angle_beta   90.00
_cell.angle_gamma   90.00
#
_symmetry.space_group_name_H-M   'P 1'
#
loop_
_entity.id
_entity.type
_entity.pdbx_description
1 polymer ?
#
loop_
_entity_poly.entity_id
_entity_poly.type
_entity_poly.pdbx_seq_one_letter_code
_entity_poly.pdbx_strand_id
1 'polypeptide(L)'
;MASSEGFLTEEQREMFKLATQNAEILSSSPKSPSSLLSDHPLKVPTSGKAPNTGIAVRHVRRTHSGKLGRAKKDGAGGKGTWGKLLDTDGESHIDRKDPNYDSGEEPYQLVGATISDPLDDYKKAVASIIEEYFSTGDVDVAASDLRELGSSEYHPYFIKRLVSMAMDRHDKEKEMASVLLSALYADVISPAQIRDGFVILLESADDLAVDILDAVDILALFLARAVVDDILPPAFLTRAEKTLPKSSNGFQVIQIAEKSYLSAPHHAELVERRWGGSTHITVEEVKKKITDLLREYVESGDTFEACRCIRQLGVSFFHHEVVKRALVLAMEIRTAEPLILKLLKEAAEEGLISSSQMVKGFSRLEESLNDLALDIPSAKALFQVLVPVAISEGWLDASFVKSSGDNGEVPKEDGKIRRYKEEVVTIIHEYFLSDDIPELIRSLEDLGAPEFNPIFMKKLITLAMDRKNREKEMASVLLSALHIEIFSTEDIVNGFVLLLESAEDTALDILDASNELALFLARAVIDDVLAPLNLEEIGSKLAPNCSGSETVRMARSLIAARHAGERLLRCWGGGTGWAVEDAKDKIMKLLEEYESGGVVGEACQCIRDLGMPFFNHEVVKKALVMAMEKKNDRMLDLLQECFNEGLITTNQMTKGFSRIKEGLDDLALDIPNAKEKFSFYLEHAQNKGWLLPVFGEGPIPATGN
;
A
#
# COMPACT_ATOMS: atom_id res chain seq x y z
N MET A 1 55.87 24.64 20.48
CA MET A 1 56.08 23.84 19.26
C MET A 1 55.37 22.53 19.51
N ALA A 2 54.30 22.23 18.77
CA ALA A 2 53.44 21.07 19.01
C ALA A 2 53.61 20.05 17.89
N SER A 3 53.54 18.77 18.25
CA SER A 3 53.86 17.61 17.44
C SER A 3 52.78 17.28 16.41
N SER A 4 53.21 16.79 15.25
CA SER A 4 52.34 16.20 14.22
C SER A 4 52.03 14.74 14.57
N GLU A 5 51.12 14.52 15.50
CA GLU A 5 50.56 13.18 15.75
C GLU A 5 49.39 12.93 14.81
N GLY A 6 49.55 11.97 13.90
CA GLY A 6 48.48 11.55 13.00
C GLY A 6 47.41 10.76 13.77
N PHE A 7 46.14 10.96 13.41
CA PHE A 7 44.92 10.49 14.09
C PHE A 7 44.78 8.95 14.31
N LEU A 8 45.77 8.15 13.92
CA LEU A 8 45.78 6.70 14.04
C LEU A 8 47.15 6.24 14.55
N THR A 9 47.13 5.46 15.63
CA THR A 9 48.30 4.79 16.22
C THR A 9 48.93 3.81 15.24
N GLU A 10 50.20 3.47 15.45
CA GLU A 10 50.94 2.54 14.58
C GLU A 10 50.25 1.15 14.53
N GLU A 11 49.73 0.69 15.68
CA GLU A 11 48.94 -0.54 15.81
C GLU A 11 47.63 -0.48 15.01
N GLN A 12 46.94 0.66 15.02
CA GLN A 12 45.74 0.87 14.18
C GLN A 12 46.07 0.90 12.68
N ARG A 13 47.25 1.39 12.27
CA ARG A 13 47.70 1.34 10.87
C ARG A 13 48.08 -0.06 10.43
N GLU A 14 48.78 -0.82 11.27
CA GLU A 14 49.07 -2.24 11.03
C GLU A 14 47.77 -3.05 10.92
N MET A 15 46.81 -2.82 11.82
CA MET A 15 45.50 -3.49 11.78
C MET A 15 44.70 -3.12 10.52
N PHE A 16 44.77 -1.87 10.06
CA PHE A 16 44.13 -1.46 8.79
C PHE A 16 44.80 -2.12 7.58
N LYS A 17 46.15 -2.20 7.53
CA LYS A 17 46.88 -2.92 6.47
C LYS A 17 46.53 -4.41 6.44
N LEU A 18 46.46 -5.06 7.61
CA LEU A 18 46.02 -6.45 7.73
C LEU A 18 44.57 -6.62 7.27
N ALA A 19 43.67 -5.69 7.58
CA ALA A 19 42.29 -5.72 7.09
C ALA A 19 42.23 -5.56 5.56
N THR A 20 42.99 -4.64 4.96
CA THR A 20 43.01 -4.43 3.51
C THR A 20 43.60 -5.63 2.75
N GLN A 21 44.70 -6.24 3.25
CA GLN A 21 45.27 -7.45 2.64
C GLN A 21 44.37 -8.69 2.77
N ASN A 22 43.55 -8.78 3.83
CA ASN A 22 42.55 -9.85 3.95
C ASN A 22 41.30 -9.59 3.11
N ALA A 23 40.93 -8.33 2.85
CA ALA A 23 39.81 -7.98 1.98
C ALA A 23 40.06 -8.34 0.50
N GLU A 24 41.30 -8.18 0.01
CA GLU A 24 41.68 -8.57 -1.37
C GLU A 24 41.77 -10.10 -1.57
N ILE A 25 41.66 -10.92 -0.51
CA ILE A 25 41.73 -12.39 -0.58
C ILE A 25 40.34 -13.05 -0.37
N LEU A 26 39.34 -12.30 0.09
CA LEU A 26 37.98 -12.81 0.38
C LEU A 26 36.93 -12.53 -0.71
N SER A 27 37.34 -12.20 -1.93
CA SER A 27 36.45 -12.22 -3.12
C SER A 27 36.31 -13.62 -3.74
N SER A 28 36.08 -14.67 -2.94
CA SER A 28 35.56 -15.96 -3.42
C SER A 28 34.99 -16.80 -2.27
N SER A 29 33.71 -17.21 -2.38
CA SER A 29 33.03 -18.04 -1.38
C SER A 29 33.02 -19.53 -1.76
N PRO A 30 33.65 -20.42 -0.97
CA PRO A 30 33.45 -21.86 -1.08
C PRO A 30 32.37 -22.34 -0.09
N LYS A 31 31.41 -23.14 -0.58
CA LYS A 31 30.38 -23.78 0.25
C LYS A 31 31.01 -24.80 1.22
N SER A 32 30.60 -24.79 2.49
CA SER A 32 31.04 -25.77 3.49
C SER A 32 30.40 -27.17 3.26
N PRO A 33 31.07 -28.26 3.69
CA PRO A 33 30.74 -29.62 3.27
C PRO A 33 29.89 -30.40 4.30
N SER A 34 29.26 -31.49 3.82
CA SER A 34 28.60 -32.49 4.65
C SER A 34 29.45 -33.75 4.85
N SER A 35 29.51 -34.30 6.08
CA SER A 35 29.38 -35.75 6.41
C SER A 35 29.93 -36.14 7.79
N LEU A 36 29.55 -37.35 8.24
CA LEU A 36 29.94 -38.11 9.45
C LEU A 36 29.10 -37.77 10.72
N LEU A 37 28.04 -38.51 11.09
CA LEU A 37 27.83 -39.96 11.40
C LEU A 37 28.08 -40.34 12.88
N SER A 38 27.01 -40.72 13.60
CA SER A 38 26.97 -41.92 14.45
C SER A 38 25.54 -42.30 14.89
N ASP A 39 25.23 -43.59 14.81
CA ASP A 39 23.94 -44.29 14.88
C ASP A 39 23.13 -44.36 16.21
N HIS A 40 21.90 -44.93 16.05
CA HIS A 40 21.19 -45.91 16.93
C HIS A 40 20.03 -45.44 17.87
N PRO A 41 19.01 -46.30 18.16
CA PRO A 41 18.01 -46.88 17.24
C PRO A 41 16.56 -46.98 17.81
N LEU A 42 15.66 -47.75 17.14
CA LEU A 42 14.33 -48.30 17.61
C LEU A 42 13.12 -47.31 17.54
N LYS A 43 11.86 -47.71 17.31
CA LYS A 43 11.21 -48.95 16.80
C LYS A 43 9.78 -48.62 16.31
N VAL A 44 9.24 -49.35 15.33
CA VAL A 44 7.84 -49.24 14.87
C VAL A 44 6.98 -50.40 15.43
N PRO A 45 5.69 -50.18 15.69
CA PRO A 45 4.62 -51.10 15.23
C PRO A 45 3.47 -50.31 14.54
N THR A 46 3.09 -50.51 13.26
CA THR A 46 2.48 -51.66 12.53
C THR A 46 1.05 -52.05 12.91
N SER A 47 0.11 -51.84 11.97
CA SER A 47 -1.25 -52.43 11.85
C SER A 47 -2.29 -51.99 12.91
N GLY A 48 -3.59 -51.75 12.67
CA GLY A 48 -4.50 -51.78 11.50
C GLY A 48 -5.92 -51.42 12.00
N LYS A 49 -7.02 -51.23 11.24
CA LYS A 49 -7.39 -51.53 9.83
C LYS A 49 -8.50 -50.52 9.38
N ALA A 50 -8.89 -50.53 8.10
CA ALA A 50 -10.12 -49.90 7.58
C ALA A 50 -11.34 -50.88 7.65
N PRO A 51 -12.59 -50.47 7.29
CA PRO A 51 -12.97 -50.44 5.87
C PRO A 51 -13.95 -49.33 5.39
N ASN A 52 -13.86 -49.01 4.09
CA ASN A 52 -14.85 -48.66 3.03
C ASN A 52 -16.31 -48.29 3.42
N THR A 53 -17.07 -47.45 2.69
CA THR A 53 -17.29 -47.29 1.22
C THR A 53 -17.90 -45.91 0.88
N GLY A 54 -17.76 -45.31 -0.32
CA GLY A 54 -17.00 -45.69 -1.51
C GLY A 54 -17.41 -44.96 -2.82
N ILE A 55 -16.90 -45.48 -3.95
CA ILE A 55 -17.26 -45.23 -5.38
C ILE A 55 -16.64 -43.99 -6.08
N ALA A 56 -16.04 -44.25 -7.25
CA ALA A 56 -15.27 -43.31 -8.09
C ALA A 56 -15.29 -43.73 -9.59
N VAL A 57 -15.05 -42.79 -10.51
CA VAL A 57 -14.66 -43.04 -11.93
C VAL A 57 -13.68 -41.91 -12.39
N ARG A 58 -12.37 -42.16 -12.50
CA ARG A 58 -11.49 -42.32 -13.72
C ARG A 58 -11.46 -41.10 -14.68
N HIS A 59 -10.33 -40.66 -15.26
CA HIS A 59 -9.23 -41.42 -15.91
C HIS A 59 -7.82 -40.79 -15.67
N VAL A 60 -6.79 -41.54 -15.22
CA VAL A 60 -5.75 -42.29 -15.98
C VAL A 60 -4.54 -41.48 -16.52
N ARG A 61 -3.37 -41.65 -15.85
CA ARG A 61 -2.01 -41.57 -16.45
C ARG A 61 -1.54 -42.97 -16.89
N ARG A 62 -0.55 -43.06 -17.79
CA ARG A 62 0.23 -44.29 -18.09
C ARG A 62 1.75 -44.02 -18.02
N THR A 63 2.50 -45.10 -17.80
CA THR A 63 3.90 -45.13 -17.35
C THR A 63 4.73 -46.23 -18.06
N HIS A 64 6.02 -46.35 -17.70
CA HIS A 64 7.01 -47.41 -18.03
C HIS A 64 7.76 -47.22 -19.37
N SER A 65 9.02 -47.65 -19.56
CA SER A 65 9.99 -48.43 -18.74
C SER A 65 11.43 -48.01 -19.13
N GLY A 66 12.56 -48.41 -18.52
CA GLY A 66 12.88 -49.34 -17.42
C GLY A 66 14.42 -49.50 -17.27
N LYS A 67 14.95 -50.19 -16.25
CA LYS A 67 16.41 -50.43 -16.08
C LYS A 67 16.84 -51.89 -16.28
N LEU A 68 17.98 -52.09 -16.92
CA LEU A 68 18.78 -53.32 -16.91
C LEU A 68 20.21 -52.94 -16.47
N GLY A 69 20.96 -53.83 -15.82
CA GLY A 69 22.33 -53.52 -15.36
C GLY A 69 23.31 -54.67 -15.56
N ARG A 70 24.61 -54.37 -15.66
CA ARG A 70 25.67 -55.37 -15.51
C ARG A 70 27.06 -54.80 -15.15
N ALA A 71 27.72 -55.56 -14.26
CA ALA A 71 29.16 -55.80 -14.14
C ALA A 71 30.18 -54.64 -14.22
N LYS A 72 30.75 -54.33 -13.05
CA LYS A 72 32.04 -53.65 -12.86
C LYS A 72 33.20 -54.52 -13.37
N LYS A 73 34.17 -53.93 -14.08
CA LYS A 73 35.43 -54.58 -14.45
C LYS A 73 36.59 -53.59 -14.33
N ASP A 74 37.70 -54.06 -13.75
CA ASP A 74 39.11 -53.59 -13.83
C ASP A 74 39.38 -52.06 -13.95
N GLY A 75 40.07 -51.39 -13.01
CA GLY A 75 40.65 -51.85 -11.75
C GLY A 75 41.39 -50.74 -10.98
N ALA A 76 41.52 -50.96 -9.66
CA ALA A 76 42.52 -50.41 -8.74
C ALA A 76 43.26 -49.09 -9.07
N GLY A 77 42.86 -48.00 -8.40
CA GLY A 77 43.60 -46.72 -8.36
C GLY A 77 43.19 -45.87 -7.15
N GLY A 78 43.75 -46.16 -5.98
CA GLY A 78 43.49 -45.38 -4.75
C GLY A 78 44.22 -44.03 -4.71
N LYS A 79 43.86 -43.18 -3.75
CA LYS A 79 44.53 -41.88 -3.50
C LYS A 79 46.05 -42.07 -3.35
N GLY A 80 46.85 -41.45 -4.22
CA GLY A 80 48.29 -41.26 -3.99
C GLY A 80 49.27 -41.63 -5.10
N THR A 81 48.82 -42.08 -6.29
CA THR A 81 49.74 -42.50 -7.37
C THR A 81 49.76 -41.52 -8.54
N TRP A 82 50.95 -41.06 -8.95
CA TRP A 82 51.17 -40.27 -10.16
C TRP A 82 51.46 -41.19 -11.36
N GLY A 83 50.74 -40.98 -12.46
CA GLY A 83 50.94 -41.63 -13.75
C GLY A 83 49.65 -41.57 -14.60
N LYS A 84 49.67 -41.24 -15.89
CA LYS A 84 50.79 -41.16 -16.84
C LYS A 84 50.61 -39.96 -17.78
N LEU A 85 51.68 -39.20 -17.97
CA LEU A 85 51.77 -38.12 -18.96
C LEU A 85 51.79 -38.71 -20.38
N LEU A 86 50.80 -38.36 -21.21
CA LEU A 86 50.83 -38.48 -22.67
C LEU A 86 49.87 -37.45 -23.26
N ASP A 87 50.41 -36.50 -24.03
CA ASP A 87 49.61 -35.66 -24.91
C ASP A 87 48.95 -36.54 -25.97
N THR A 88 47.64 -36.39 -26.14
CA THR A 88 46.93 -36.76 -27.35
C THR A 88 46.02 -35.61 -27.73
N ASP A 89 46.59 -34.59 -28.38
CA ASP A 89 45.84 -33.61 -29.18
C ASP A 89 45.15 -34.36 -30.33
N GLY A 90 43.95 -34.84 -30.04
CA GLY A 90 43.05 -35.44 -31.01
C GLY A 90 41.64 -35.00 -30.67
N GLU A 91 41.09 -34.07 -31.46
CA GLU A 91 39.68 -33.70 -31.39
C GLU A 91 38.83 -34.94 -31.69
N SER A 92 38.30 -35.57 -30.63
CA SER A 92 37.42 -36.72 -30.74
C SER A 92 36.05 -36.27 -31.24
N HIS A 93 35.88 -36.20 -32.56
CA HIS A 93 34.57 -36.03 -33.18
C HIS A 93 33.65 -37.20 -32.81
N ILE A 94 32.68 -36.92 -31.94
CA ILE A 94 31.67 -37.89 -31.51
C ILE A 94 30.69 -38.12 -32.68
N ASP A 95 30.68 -39.32 -33.27
CA ASP A 95 29.72 -39.66 -34.32
C ASP A 95 28.37 -40.04 -33.71
N ARG A 96 27.36 -39.20 -33.96
CA ARG A 96 25.96 -39.41 -33.55
C ARG A 96 25.28 -40.63 -34.19
N LYS A 97 25.98 -41.39 -35.04
CA LYS A 97 25.52 -42.65 -35.65
C LYS A 97 26.22 -43.90 -35.10
N ASP A 98 27.13 -43.77 -34.13
CA ASP A 98 27.72 -44.94 -33.48
C ASP A 98 26.65 -45.69 -32.64
N PRO A 99 26.50 -47.03 -32.77
CA PRO A 99 25.58 -47.83 -31.95
C PRO A 99 25.83 -47.77 -30.43
N ASN A 100 26.98 -47.27 -30.00
CA ASN A 100 27.40 -47.14 -28.60
C ASN A 100 27.48 -45.67 -28.14
N TYR A 101 26.91 -44.73 -28.92
CA TYR A 101 26.81 -43.30 -28.58
C TYR A 101 25.99 -43.06 -27.30
N ASP A 102 26.59 -42.38 -26.32
CA ASP A 102 25.89 -41.81 -25.16
C ASP A 102 25.85 -40.28 -25.28
N SER A 103 24.64 -39.71 -25.27
CA SER A 103 24.44 -38.26 -25.27
C SER A 103 24.99 -37.55 -24.03
N GLY A 104 25.35 -38.29 -22.98
CA GLY A 104 26.02 -37.75 -21.79
C GLY A 104 27.49 -37.36 -21.98
N GLU A 105 28.12 -37.75 -23.10
CA GLU A 105 29.53 -37.43 -23.40
C GLU A 105 29.71 -36.21 -24.32
N GLU A 106 28.62 -35.59 -24.81
CA GLU A 106 28.75 -34.29 -25.50
C GLU A 106 29.23 -33.21 -24.52
N PRO A 107 30.27 -32.41 -24.86
CA PRO A 107 30.76 -31.37 -23.97
C PRO A 107 29.63 -30.39 -23.62
N TYR A 108 29.33 -30.24 -22.33
CA TYR A 108 28.31 -29.32 -21.85
C TYR A 108 28.63 -27.91 -22.34
N GLN A 109 27.89 -27.45 -23.35
CA GLN A 109 27.90 -26.05 -23.72
C GLN A 109 27.38 -25.29 -22.50
N LEU A 110 28.27 -24.55 -21.84
CA LEU A 110 27.90 -23.65 -20.76
C LEU A 110 26.86 -22.67 -21.31
N VAL A 111 25.60 -22.94 -21.03
CA VAL A 111 24.50 -22.01 -21.28
C VAL A 111 24.79 -20.83 -20.37
N GLY A 112 25.44 -19.81 -20.94
CA GLY A 112 25.58 -18.51 -20.29
C GLY A 112 24.21 -18.06 -19.82
N ALA A 113 24.18 -17.38 -18.66
CA ALA A 113 22.95 -16.88 -18.06
C ALA A 113 22.04 -16.32 -19.16
N THR A 114 20.79 -16.81 -19.22
CA THR A 114 19.83 -16.43 -20.26
C THR A 114 19.82 -14.92 -20.36
N ILE A 115 20.31 -14.39 -21.49
CA ILE A 115 20.27 -12.96 -21.78
C ILE A 115 18.79 -12.63 -21.79
N SER A 116 18.31 -11.99 -20.72
CA SER A 116 16.92 -11.61 -20.60
C SER A 116 16.64 -10.65 -21.74
N ASP A 117 15.58 -10.90 -22.49
CA ASP A 117 15.12 -9.96 -23.51
C ASP A 117 14.79 -8.64 -22.78
N PRO A 118 15.33 -7.47 -23.20
CA PRO A 118 14.98 -6.18 -22.62
C PRO A 118 13.45 -5.97 -22.51
N LEU A 119 12.68 -6.55 -23.43
CA LEU A 119 11.22 -6.55 -23.38
C LEU A 119 10.66 -7.38 -22.22
N ASP A 120 11.26 -8.53 -21.89
CA ASP A 120 10.79 -9.38 -20.79
C ASP A 120 11.14 -8.82 -19.41
N ASP A 121 12.24 -8.07 -19.29
CA ASP A 121 12.54 -7.32 -18.07
C ASP A 121 11.61 -6.12 -17.90
N TYR A 122 11.31 -5.39 -18.99
CA TYR A 122 10.29 -4.34 -18.98
C TYR A 122 8.91 -4.87 -18.55
N LYS A 123 8.47 -6.03 -19.06
CA LYS A 123 7.20 -6.67 -18.64
C LYS A 123 7.15 -6.97 -17.14
N LYS A 124 8.24 -7.47 -16.56
CA LYS A 124 8.34 -7.77 -15.12
C LYS A 124 8.31 -6.50 -14.29
N ALA A 125 9.07 -5.47 -14.68
CA ALA A 125 9.11 -4.19 -14.00
C ALA A 125 7.74 -3.49 -14.03
N VAL A 126 7.10 -3.42 -15.19
CA VAL A 126 5.73 -2.89 -15.35
C VAL A 126 4.74 -3.64 -14.46
N ALA A 127 4.79 -4.97 -14.40
CA ALA A 127 3.93 -5.73 -13.50
C ALA A 127 4.18 -5.35 -12.02
N SER A 128 5.43 -5.17 -11.60
CA SER A 128 5.78 -4.73 -10.24
C SER A 128 5.24 -3.34 -9.91
N ILE A 129 5.38 -2.37 -10.84
CA ILE A 129 4.87 -0.99 -10.66
C ILE A 129 3.35 -1.00 -10.51
N ILE A 130 2.64 -1.81 -11.32
CA ILE A 130 1.18 -1.91 -11.24
C ILE A 130 0.73 -2.56 -9.92
N GLU A 131 1.43 -3.57 -9.40
CA GLU A 131 1.12 -4.17 -8.10
C GLU A 131 1.40 -3.23 -6.91
N GLU A 132 2.53 -2.51 -6.91
CA GLU A 132 2.81 -1.48 -5.90
C GLU A 132 1.77 -0.37 -5.95
N TYR A 133 1.38 0.08 -7.16
CA TYR A 133 0.31 1.06 -7.32
C TYR A 133 -1.04 0.57 -6.80
N PHE A 134 -1.49 -0.65 -7.13
CA PHE A 134 -2.76 -1.18 -6.59
C PHE A 134 -2.74 -1.38 -5.07
N SER A 135 -1.55 -1.57 -4.48
CA SER A 135 -1.36 -1.68 -3.03
C SER A 135 -1.37 -0.31 -2.33
N THR A 136 -0.76 0.71 -2.94
CA THR A 136 -0.50 2.02 -2.30
C THR A 136 -1.45 3.13 -2.71
N GLY A 137 -1.95 3.11 -3.95
CA GLY A 137 -2.68 4.22 -4.58
C GLY A 137 -1.83 5.43 -4.97
N ASP A 138 -0.50 5.35 -4.84
CA ASP A 138 0.41 6.47 -5.08
C ASP A 138 0.68 6.66 -6.58
N VAL A 139 -0.02 7.63 -7.16
CA VAL A 139 0.06 8.02 -8.58
C VAL A 139 1.43 8.64 -8.91
N ASP A 140 1.98 9.47 -8.02
CA ASP A 140 3.25 10.18 -8.26
C ASP A 140 4.43 9.19 -8.27
N VAL A 141 4.40 8.18 -7.40
CA VAL A 141 5.38 7.08 -7.42
C VAL A 141 5.23 6.25 -8.69
N ALA A 142 4.02 5.80 -9.04
CA ALA A 142 3.80 5.02 -10.27
C ALA A 142 4.24 5.77 -11.55
N ALA A 143 4.01 7.09 -11.60
CA ALA A 143 4.46 7.96 -12.67
C ALA A 143 6.00 8.12 -12.69
N SER A 144 6.62 8.26 -11.52
CA SER A 144 8.08 8.39 -11.39
C SER A 144 8.80 7.10 -11.76
N ASP A 145 8.33 5.95 -11.27
CA ASP A 145 8.93 4.65 -11.57
C ASP A 145 8.77 4.28 -13.05
N LEU A 146 7.64 4.62 -13.68
CA LEU A 146 7.44 4.41 -15.12
C LEU A 146 8.36 5.31 -15.96
N ARG A 147 8.63 6.55 -15.51
CA ARG A 147 9.64 7.44 -16.13
C ARG A 147 11.06 6.89 -15.96
N GLU A 148 11.43 6.44 -14.75
CA GLU A 148 12.77 5.91 -14.45
C GLU A 148 13.05 4.58 -15.15
N LEU A 149 12.03 3.75 -15.40
CA LEU A 149 12.14 2.49 -16.15
C LEU A 149 12.63 2.69 -17.59
N GLY A 150 12.34 3.85 -18.19
CA GLY A 150 12.66 4.16 -19.57
C GLY A 150 11.86 3.33 -20.59
N SER A 151 12.34 3.30 -21.84
CA SER A 151 11.70 2.59 -22.96
C SER A 151 10.23 2.96 -23.23
N SER A 152 10.00 4.25 -23.45
CA SER A 152 8.68 4.82 -23.79
C SER A 152 7.96 4.14 -24.96
N GLU A 153 8.70 3.53 -25.88
CA GLU A 153 8.19 2.70 -26.98
C GLU A 153 7.27 1.56 -26.52
N TYR A 154 7.39 1.11 -25.26
CA TYR A 154 6.56 0.06 -24.68
C TYR A 154 5.43 0.58 -23.76
N HIS A 155 5.17 1.89 -23.68
CA HIS A 155 4.01 2.42 -22.96
C HIS A 155 2.64 1.84 -23.42
N PRO A 156 2.40 1.52 -24.72
CA PRO A 156 1.20 0.80 -25.15
C PRO A 156 1.02 -0.56 -24.45
N TYR A 157 2.12 -1.26 -24.13
CA TYR A 157 2.07 -2.49 -23.33
C TYR A 157 1.72 -2.20 -21.86
N PHE A 158 2.23 -1.12 -21.27
CA PHE A 158 1.88 -0.71 -19.90
C PHE A 158 0.37 -0.53 -19.76
N ILE A 159 -0.26 0.23 -20.67
CA ILE A 159 -1.72 0.44 -20.69
C ILE A 159 -2.47 -0.89 -20.78
N LYS A 160 -2.06 -1.77 -21.72
CA LYS A 160 -2.66 -3.10 -21.86
C LYS A 160 -2.51 -3.92 -20.58
N ARG A 161 -1.34 -3.90 -19.95
CA ARG A 161 -1.05 -4.67 -18.75
C ARG A 161 -1.84 -4.18 -17.54
N LEU A 162 -1.90 -2.86 -17.33
CA LEU A 162 -2.67 -2.19 -16.27
C LEU A 162 -4.16 -2.54 -16.35
N VAL A 163 -4.78 -2.31 -17.52
CA VAL A 163 -6.22 -2.60 -17.70
C VAL A 163 -6.49 -4.09 -17.60
N SER A 164 -5.69 -4.96 -18.24
CA SER A 164 -5.88 -6.42 -18.11
C SER A 164 -5.73 -6.92 -16.66
N MET A 165 -4.83 -6.35 -15.86
CA MET A 165 -4.68 -6.73 -14.44
C MET A 165 -5.83 -6.20 -13.57
N ALA A 166 -6.40 -5.04 -13.90
CA ALA A 166 -7.55 -4.47 -13.19
C ALA A 166 -8.87 -5.20 -13.49
N MET A 167 -9.05 -5.66 -14.73
CA MET A 167 -10.24 -6.40 -15.17
C MET A 167 -10.48 -7.68 -14.36
N ASP A 168 -9.40 -8.35 -13.92
CA ASP A 168 -9.41 -9.59 -13.13
C ASP A 168 -9.49 -9.36 -11.60
N ARG A 169 -9.81 -8.12 -11.17
CA ARG A 169 -9.83 -7.70 -9.76
C ARG A 169 -11.15 -7.03 -9.36
N HIS A 170 -11.21 -6.45 -8.17
CA HIS A 170 -12.41 -5.77 -7.68
C HIS A 170 -12.57 -4.40 -8.35
N ASP A 171 -13.66 -3.71 -8.06
CA ASP A 171 -13.95 -2.43 -8.70
C ASP A 171 -12.98 -1.33 -8.24
N LYS A 172 -12.41 -1.46 -7.03
CA LYS A 172 -11.30 -0.61 -6.54
C LYS A 172 -10.15 -0.56 -7.56
N GLU A 173 -9.61 -1.71 -7.97
CA GLU A 173 -8.47 -1.74 -8.90
C GLU A 173 -8.85 -1.26 -10.30
N LYS A 174 -10.13 -1.38 -10.70
CA LYS A 174 -10.62 -0.82 -11.97
C LYS A 174 -10.69 0.71 -11.96
N GLU A 175 -11.17 1.30 -10.87
CA GLU A 175 -11.14 2.76 -10.69
C GLU A 175 -9.70 3.27 -10.59
N MET A 176 -8.84 2.62 -9.80
CA MET A 176 -7.42 2.95 -9.70
C MET A 176 -6.73 2.92 -11.07
N ALA A 177 -6.98 1.90 -11.90
CA ALA A 177 -6.42 1.85 -13.24
C ALA A 177 -6.88 3.01 -14.14
N SER A 178 -8.14 3.45 -14.01
CA SER A 178 -8.64 4.62 -14.75
C SER A 178 -8.02 5.92 -14.25
N VAL A 179 -7.96 6.13 -12.93
CA VAL A 179 -7.30 7.28 -12.31
C VAL A 179 -5.83 7.38 -12.72
N LEU A 180 -5.10 6.26 -12.72
CA LEU A 180 -3.71 6.24 -13.15
C LEU A 180 -3.55 6.56 -14.65
N LEU A 181 -4.40 6.00 -15.52
CA LEU A 181 -4.36 6.34 -16.96
C LEU A 181 -4.62 7.83 -17.20
N SER A 182 -5.55 8.44 -16.45
CA SER A 182 -5.88 9.86 -16.53
C SER A 182 -4.77 10.76 -15.98
N ALA A 183 -4.08 10.36 -14.92
CA ALA A 183 -2.94 11.11 -14.39
C ALA A 183 -1.65 10.97 -15.24
N LEU A 184 -1.42 9.81 -15.86
CA LEU A 184 -0.27 9.60 -16.75
C LEU A 184 -0.48 10.22 -18.15
N TYR A 185 -1.72 10.57 -18.51
CA TYR A 185 -2.06 11.14 -19.81
C TYR A 185 -1.38 12.47 -20.06
N ALA A 186 -0.80 12.63 -21.25
CA ALA A 186 -0.07 13.80 -21.73
C ALA A 186 1.23 14.16 -20.96
N ASP A 187 1.39 13.73 -19.71
CA ASP A 187 2.58 13.96 -18.89
C ASP A 187 3.63 12.83 -19.00
N VAL A 188 3.22 11.56 -18.83
CA VAL A 188 4.11 10.39 -18.92
C VAL A 188 3.85 9.58 -20.20
N ILE A 189 2.58 9.48 -20.61
CA ILE A 189 2.15 8.69 -21.75
C ILE A 189 1.44 9.60 -22.76
N SER A 190 1.94 9.61 -24.00
CA SER A 190 1.36 10.42 -25.06
C SER A 190 -0.04 9.91 -25.48
N PRO A 191 -0.93 10.78 -25.97
CA PRO A 191 -2.24 10.37 -26.49
C PRO A 191 -2.17 9.34 -27.62
N ALA A 192 -1.06 9.31 -28.37
CA ALA A 192 -0.82 8.28 -29.39
C ALA A 192 -0.58 6.89 -28.77
N GLN A 193 0.22 6.81 -27.70
CA GLN A 193 0.47 5.55 -26.98
C GLN A 193 -0.79 5.05 -26.24
N ILE A 194 -1.59 5.96 -25.67
CA ILE A 194 -2.91 5.64 -25.07
C ILE A 194 -3.82 4.98 -26.10
N ARG A 195 -4.02 5.63 -27.25
CA ARG A 195 -4.76 5.06 -28.39
C ARG A 195 -4.24 3.67 -28.77
N ASP A 196 -2.93 3.52 -28.93
CA ASP A 196 -2.34 2.28 -29.42
C ASP A 196 -2.44 1.16 -28.37
N GLY A 197 -2.33 1.47 -27.07
CA GLY A 197 -2.59 0.54 -25.97
C GLY A 197 -4.04 0.05 -25.92
N PHE A 198 -5.00 0.94 -26.16
CA PHE A 198 -6.42 0.56 -26.28
C PHE A 198 -6.73 -0.25 -27.55
N VAL A 199 -6.00 -0.05 -28.66
CA VAL A 199 -6.08 -0.95 -29.82
C VAL A 199 -5.61 -2.36 -29.44
N ILE A 200 -4.46 -2.49 -28.77
CA ILE A 200 -3.95 -3.80 -28.33
C ILE A 200 -4.94 -4.48 -27.36
N LEU A 201 -5.56 -3.73 -26.45
CA LEU A 201 -6.61 -4.25 -25.56
C LEU A 201 -7.79 -4.83 -26.35
N LEU A 202 -8.32 -4.08 -27.31
CA LEU A 202 -9.45 -4.51 -28.15
C LEU A 202 -9.10 -5.70 -29.05
N GLU A 203 -7.89 -5.77 -29.59
CA GLU A 203 -7.38 -6.92 -30.34
C GLU A 203 -7.22 -8.16 -29.44
N SER A 204 -6.87 -7.97 -28.17
CA SER A 204 -6.77 -9.07 -27.17
C SER A 204 -8.08 -9.42 -26.46
N ALA A 205 -9.21 -8.78 -26.80
CA ALA A 205 -10.48 -8.96 -26.09
C ALA A 205 -11.07 -10.39 -26.22
N ASP A 206 -10.75 -11.09 -27.31
CA ASP A 206 -11.12 -12.50 -27.49
C ASP A 206 -10.33 -13.42 -26.53
N ASP A 207 -9.03 -13.14 -26.31
CA ASP A 207 -8.20 -13.88 -25.34
C ASP A 207 -8.58 -13.55 -23.89
N LEU A 208 -8.80 -12.27 -23.56
CA LEU A 208 -9.17 -11.82 -22.21
C LEU A 208 -10.49 -12.43 -21.73
N ALA A 209 -11.44 -12.68 -22.64
CA ALA A 209 -12.71 -13.33 -22.33
C ALA A 209 -12.60 -14.84 -22.05
N VAL A 210 -11.43 -15.46 -22.23
CA VAL A 210 -11.17 -16.85 -21.82
C VAL A 210 -10.90 -16.93 -20.32
N ASP A 211 -10.16 -15.95 -19.78
CA ASP A 211 -9.72 -15.95 -18.39
C ASP A 211 -10.65 -15.14 -17.46
N ILE A 212 -11.26 -14.06 -17.97
CA ILE A 212 -12.04 -13.08 -17.18
C ILE A 212 -13.54 -13.16 -17.51
N LEU A 213 -14.37 -13.37 -16.50
CA LEU A 213 -15.84 -13.30 -16.63
C LEU A 213 -16.29 -11.86 -16.94
N ASP A 214 -17.26 -11.73 -17.84
CA ASP A 214 -17.81 -10.43 -18.31
C ASP A 214 -16.75 -9.46 -18.86
N ALA A 215 -15.59 -9.95 -19.32
CA ALA A 215 -14.48 -9.17 -19.86
C ALA A 215 -14.90 -8.14 -20.92
N VAL A 216 -15.90 -8.49 -21.73
CA VAL A 216 -16.46 -7.63 -22.79
C VAL A 216 -17.16 -6.41 -22.20
N ASP A 217 -17.99 -6.57 -21.18
CA ASP A 217 -18.72 -5.48 -20.52
C ASP A 217 -17.78 -4.62 -19.66
N ILE A 218 -16.80 -5.25 -18.99
CA ILE A 218 -15.79 -4.54 -18.19
C ILE A 218 -14.88 -3.70 -19.08
N LEU A 219 -14.39 -4.25 -20.20
CA LEU A 219 -13.54 -3.50 -21.14
C LEU A 219 -14.35 -2.41 -21.88
N ALA A 220 -15.64 -2.62 -22.14
CA ALA A 220 -16.53 -1.60 -22.70
C ALA A 220 -16.71 -0.42 -21.72
N LEU A 221 -16.75 -0.70 -20.42
CA LEU A 221 -16.81 0.32 -19.39
C LEU A 221 -15.48 1.07 -19.26
N PHE A 222 -14.32 0.40 -19.29
CA PHE A 222 -13.00 1.06 -19.38
C PHE A 222 -12.90 1.97 -20.61
N LEU A 223 -13.38 1.51 -21.76
CA LEU A 223 -13.37 2.27 -23.00
C LEU A 223 -14.29 3.50 -22.93
N ALA A 224 -15.46 3.38 -22.28
CA ALA A 224 -16.33 4.53 -22.01
C ALA A 224 -15.71 5.50 -21.01
N ARG A 225 -15.10 5.02 -19.91
CA ARG A 225 -14.41 5.82 -18.90
C ARG A 225 -13.27 6.63 -19.52
N ALA A 226 -12.45 6.01 -20.36
CA ALA A 226 -11.37 6.65 -21.09
C ALA A 226 -11.84 7.74 -22.09
N VAL A 227 -13.08 7.66 -22.60
CA VAL A 227 -13.68 8.72 -23.43
C VAL A 227 -14.28 9.83 -22.56
N VAL A 228 -14.77 9.52 -21.36
CA VAL A 228 -15.28 10.51 -20.38
C VAL A 228 -14.14 11.31 -19.74
N ASP A 229 -13.00 10.69 -19.47
CA ASP A 229 -11.79 11.33 -18.92
C ASP A 229 -10.99 12.13 -19.98
N ASP A 230 -11.50 12.29 -21.20
CA ASP A 230 -10.82 12.95 -22.33
C ASP A 230 -9.44 12.36 -22.73
N ILE A 231 -9.06 11.18 -22.21
CA ILE A 231 -7.82 10.47 -22.58
C ILE A 231 -7.94 9.73 -23.93
N LEU A 232 -9.17 9.46 -24.40
CA LEU A 232 -9.48 8.98 -25.74
C LEU A 232 -10.54 9.86 -26.42
N PRO A 233 -10.30 10.35 -27.65
CA PRO A 233 -11.31 11.12 -28.38
C PRO A 233 -12.47 10.20 -28.83
N PRO A 234 -13.74 10.62 -28.80
CA PRO A 234 -14.89 9.80 -29.23
C PRO A 234 -14.75 9.23 -30.67
N ALA A 235 -14.04 9.94 -31.55
CA ALA A 235 -13.74 9.48 -32.91
C ALA A 235 -12.93 8.17 -32.96
N PHE A 236 -12.23 7.80 -31.88
CA PHE A 236 -11.51 6.53 -31.72
C PHE A 236 -12.39 5.32 -32.00
N LEU A 237 -13.61 5.29 -31.42
CA LEU A 237 -14.56 4.20 -31.56
C LEU A 237 -14.85 3.89 -33.03
N THR A 238 -15.22 4.93 -33.79
CA THR A 238 -15.53 4.84 -35.24
C THR A 238 -14.33 4.48 -36.12
N ARG A 239 -13.10 4.53 -35.58
CA ARG A 239 -11.87 4.13 -36.26
C ARG A 239 -11.50 2.69 -35.92
N ALA A 240 -11.55 2.32 -34.64
CA ALA A 240 -11.32 0.96 -34.18
C ALA A 240 -12.36 -0.02 -34.75
N GLU A 241 -13.64 0.37 -34.80
CA GLU A 241 -14.74 -0.42 -35.39
C GLU A 241 -14.47 -0.81 -36.86
N LYS A 242 -13.79 0.06 -37.63
CA LYS A 242 -13.44 -0.20 -39.04
C LYS A 242 -12.24 -1.12 -39.21
N THR A 243 -11.45 -1.33 -38.16
CA THR A 243 -10.22 -2.12 -38.19
C THR A 243 -10.45 -3.53 -37.64
N LEU A 244 -11.34 -3.68 -36.65
CA LEU A 244 -11.62 -4.96 -35.99
C LEU A 244 -12.60 -5.85 -36.80
N PRO A 245 -12.45 -7.19 -36.75
CA PRO A 245 -13.44 -8.11 -37.32
C PRO A 245 -14.79 -8.00 -36.62
N LYS A 246 -15.90 -7.94 -37.38
CA LYS A 246 -17.27 -7.84 -36.84
C LYS A 246 -17.71 -8.99 -35.91
N SER A 247 -16.96 -10.09 -35.91
CA SER A 247 -17.19 -11.27 -35.07
C SER A 247 -16.30 -11.32 -33.82
N SER A 248 -15.39 -10.37 -33.63
CA SER A 248 -14.52 -10.30 -32.45
C SER A 248 -15.25 -9.76 -31.23
N ASN A 249 -14.82 -10.18 -30.05
CA ASN A 249 -15.24 -9.56 -28.80
C ASN A 249 -14.84 -8.07 -28.74
N GLY A 250 -13.70 -7.68 -29.31
CA GLY A 250 -13.29 -6.27 -29.41
C GLY A 250 -14.27 -5.38 -30.19
N PHE A 251 -14.94 -5.93 -31.21
CA PHE A 251 -16.02 -5.22 -31.92
C PHE A 251 -17.27 -5.08 -31.04
N GLN A 252 -17.61 -6.08 -30.22
CA GLN A 252 -18.74 -6.03 -29.28
C GLN A 252 -18.50 -5.01 -28.15
N VAL A 253 -17.27 -4.95 -27.62
CA VAL A 253 -16.81 -3.96 -26.63
C VAL A 253 -17.14 -2.53 -27.09
N ILE A 254 -16.80 -2.17 -28.34
CA ILE A 254 -17.08 -0.85 -28.90
C ILE A 254 -18.59 -0.57 -28.95
N GLN A 255 -19.38 -1.55 -29.40
CA GLN A 255 -20.84 -1.38 -29.50
C GLN A 255 -21.52 -1.20 -28.14
N ILE A 256 -21.03 -1.86 -27.09
CA ILE A 256 -21.53 -1.71 -25.73
C ILE A 256 -21.10 -0.35 -25.15
N ALA A 257 -19.83 0.05 -25.34
CA ALA A 257 -19.34 1.36 -24.93
C ALA A 257 -20.17 2.51 -25.53
N GLU A 258 -20.41 2.47 -26.85
CA GLU A 258 -21.17 3.49 -27.56
C GLU A 258 -22.66 3.51 -27.15
N LYS A 259 -23.34 2.35 -27.13
CA LYS A 259 -24.80 2.28 -26.95
C LYS A 259 -25.24 2.30 -25.50
N SER A 260 -24.53 1.61 -24.61
CA SER A 260 -24.96 1.39 -23.22
C SER A 260 -24.44 2.46 -22.27
N TYR A 261 -23.25 3.02 -22.55
CA TYR A 261 -22.62 4.03 -21.69
C TYR A 261 -22.65 5.42 -22.32
N LEU A 262 -22.00 5.63 -23.47
CA LEU A 262 -21.79 6.99 -24.02
C LEU A 262 -23.06 7.62 -24.62
N SER A 263 -24.02 6.81 -25.09
CA SER A 263 -25.33 7.30 -25.56
C SER A 263 -26.32 7.63 -24.44
N ALA A 264 -25.97 7.37 -23.17
CA ALA A 264 -26.86 7.61 -22.04
C ALA A 264 -26.93 9.11 -21.67
N PRO A 265 -28.10 9.61 -21.21
CA PRO A 265 -28.16 10.90 -20.52
C PRO A 265 -27.33 10.82 -19.22
N HIS A 266 -26.57 11.86 -18.91
CA HIS A 266 -25.63 11.89 -17.78
C HIS A 266 -24.55 10.80 -17.80
N HIS A 267 -24.11 10.37 -19.00
CA HIS A 267 -23.10 9.30 -19.18
C HIS A 267 -21.81 9.49 -18.38
N ALA A 268 -21.29 10.72 -18.26
CA ALA A 268 -20.06 10.98 -17.49
C ALA A 268 -20.22 10.57 -16.01
N GLU A 269 -21.20 11.17 -15.34
CA GLU A 269 -21.57 10.89 -13.93
C GLU A 269 -21.97 9.42 -13.71
N LEU A 270 -22.63 8.80 -14.70
CA LEU A 270 -22.99 7.38 -14.65
C LEU A 270 -21.76 6.48 -14.68
N VAL A 271 -20.80 6.77 -15.57
CA VAL A 271 -19.59 5.97 -15.81
C VAL A 271 -18.58 6.15 -14.68
N GLU A 272 -18.33 7.37 -14.21
CA GLU A 272 -17.49 7.68 -13.04
C GLU A 272 -17.91 6.93 -11.77
N ARG A 273 -19.21 6.74 -11.56
CA ARG A 273 -19.73 6.07 -10.36
C ARG A 273 -19.78 4.55 -10.44
N ARG A 274 -19.52 3.92 -11.61
CA ARG A 274 -19.67 2.46 -11.77
C ARG A 274 -18.75 1.66 -10.86
N TRP A 275 -17.56 2.17 -10.56
CA TRP A 275 -16.56 1.50 -9.73
C TRP A 275 -16.33 2.15 -8.36
N GLY A 276 -17.10 3.20 -8.04
CA GLY A 276 -17.13 3.83 -6.72
C GLY A 276 -16.89 5.34 -6.72
N GLY A 277 -16.27 5.91 -7.76
CA GLY A 277 -15.97 7.35 -7.87
C GLY A 277 -14.87 7.85 -6.92
N SER A 278 -14.20 6.95 -6.19
CA SER A 278 -13.02 7.22 -5.37
C SER A 278 -12.11 5.99 -5.32
N THR A 279 -10.79 6.19 -5.26
CA THR A 279 -9.81 5.12 -5.07
C THR A 279 -9.80 4.56 -3.64
N HIS A 280 -10.40 5.30 -2.70
CA HIS A 280 -10.55 4.93 -1.29
C HIS A 280 -12.04 4.79 -0.98
N ILE A 281 -12.51 3.54 -0.86
CA ILE A 281 -13.81 3.26 -0.25
C ILE A 281 -13.61 3.38 1.26
N THR A 282 -14.13 4.44 1.86
CA THR A 282 -14.05 4.66 3.31
C THR A 282 -14.96 3.70 4.07
N VAL A 283 -14.62 3.42 5.33
CA VAL A 283 -15.45 2.58 6.21
C VAL A 283 -16.87 3.19 6.35
N GLU A 284 -16.98 4.52 6.38
CA GLU A 284 -18.25 5.25 6.44
C GLU A 284 -19.09 5.07 5.18
N GLU A 285 -18.47 5.01 4.00
CA GLU A 285 -19.16 4.68 2.75
C GLU A 285 -19.62 3.22 2.70
N VAL A 286 -18.83 2.28 3.21
CA VAL A 286 -19.27 0.87 3.36
C VAL A 286 -20.44 0.78 4.34
N LYS A 287 -20.31 1.36 5.53
CA LYS A 287 -21.37 1.46 6.55
C LYS A 287 -22.65 2.06 5.96
N LYS A 288 -22.53 3.10 5.12
CA LYS A 288 -23.66 3.71 4.40
C LYS A 288 -24.26 2.76 3.36
N LYS A 289 -23.46 2.19 2.46
CA LYS A 289 -23.92 1.21 1.45
C LYS A 289 -24.65 0.03 2.08
N ILE A 290 -24.14 -0.51 3.20
CA ILE A 290 -24.80 -1.56 3.99
C ILE A 290 -26.15 -1.08 4.53
N THR A 291 -26.23 0.15 5.03
CA THR A 291 -27.47 0.73 5.58
C THR A 291 -28.54 0.92 4.49
N ASP A 292 -28.12 1.42 3.31
CA ASP A 292 -28.99 1.65 2.16
C ASP A 292 -29.49 0.29 1.60
N LEU A 293 -28.59 -0.69 1.43
CA LEU A 293 -28.91 -2.08 1.04
C LEU A 293 -29.93 -2.72 1.97
N LEU A 294 -29.72 -2.65 3.29
CA LEU A 294 -30.63 -3.25 4.26
C LEU A 294 -32.01 -2.58 4.26
N ARG A 295 -32.08 -1.27 4.00
CA ARG A 295 -33.34 -0.53 3.86
C ARG A 295 -34.09 -0.94 2.59
N GLU A 296 -33.41 -0.97 1.45
CA GLU A 296 -33.96 -1.43 0.17
C GLU A 296 -34.45 -2.89 0.25
N TYR A 297 -33.71 -3.75 0.97
CA TYR A 297 -34.15 -5.12 1.23
C TYR A 297 -35.43 -5.19 2.08
N VAL A 298 -35.57 -4.36 3.12
CA VAL A 298 -36.78 -4.31 3.95
C VAL A 298 -38.00 -3.81 3.16
N GLU A 299 -37.79 -2.95 2.16
CA GLU A 299 -38.85 -2.45 1.28
C GLU A 299 -39.22 -3.44 0.15
N SER A 300 -38.24 -4.15 -0.43
CA SER A 300 -38.43 -5.06 -1.57
C SER A 300 -38.73 -6.51 -1.19
N GLY A 301 -38.13 -7.01 -0.11
CA GLY A 301 -38.15 -8.41 0.31
C GLY A 301 -37.29 -9.36 -0.56
N ASP A 302 -36.54 -8.85 -1.54
CA ASP A 302 -35.74 -9.64 -2.47
C ASP A 302 -34.40 -10.05 -1.82
N THR A 303 -34.33 -11.30 -1.35
CA THR A 303 -33.11 -11.84 -0.74
C THR A 303 -32.01 -12.14 -1.75
N PHE A 304 -32.34 -12.46 -3.00
CA PHE A 304 -31.33 -12.72 -4.02
C PHE A 304 -30.57 -11.44 -4.36
N GLU A 305 -31.29 -10.33 -4.53
CA GLU A 305 -30.68 -9.03 -4.79
C GLU A 305 -29.89 -8.53 -3.57
N ALA A 306 -30.42 -8.65 -2.35
CA ALA A 306 -29.67 -8.31 -1.14
C ALA A 306 -28.37 -9.13 -1.02
N CYS A 307 -28.41 -10.45 -1.25
CA CYS A 307 -27.21 -11.30 -1.28
C CYS A 307 -26.26 -10.97 -2.44
N ARG A 308 -26.76 -10.52 -3.60
CA ARG A 308 -25.95 -10.01 -4.72
C ARG A 308 -25.21 -8.73 -4.32
N CYS A 309 -25.92 -7.78 -3.71
CA CYS A 309 -25.34 -6.53 -3.24
C CYS A 309 -24.31 -6.77 -2.12
N ILE A 310 -24.56 -7.68 -1.17
CA ILE A 310 -23.56 -8.06 -0.14
C ILE A 310 -22.28 -8.62 -0.79
N ARG A 311 -22.39 -9.49 -1.81
CA ARG A 311 -21.21 -9.97 -2.57
C ARG A 311 -20.45 -8.82 -3.23
N GLN A 312 -21.17 -7.86 -3.82
CA GLN A 312 -20.59 -6.70 -4.51
C GLN A 312 -19.93 -5.69 -3.58
N LEU A 313 -20.17 -5.74 -2.26
CA LEU A 313 -19.41 -4.92 -1.30
C LEU A 313 -17.91 -5.27 -1.28
N GLY A 314 -17.52 -6.50 -1.67
CA GLY A 314 -16.12 -6.93 -1.76
C GLY A 314 -15.37 -7.05 -0.42
N VAL A 315 -16.02 -6.80 0.71
CA VAL A 315 -15.41 -6.73 2.05
C VAL A 315 -15.82 -7.91 2.93
N SER A 316 -15.45 -9.13 2.53
CA SER A 316 -15.82 -10.37 3.24
C SER A 316 -15.42 -10.42 4.72
N PHE A 317 -14.35 -9.72 5.09
CA PHE A 317 -13.88 -9.54 6.47
C PHE A 317 -14.70 -8.51 7.29
N PHE A 318 -15.53 -7.69 6.63
CA PHE A 318 -16.38 -6.66 7.23
C PHE A 318 -17.87 -7.06 7.24
N HIS A 319 -18.22 -8.28 6.81
CA HIS A 319 -19.61 -8.77 6.78
C HIS A 319 -20.28 -8.81 8.18
N HIS A 320 -19.51 -8.81 9.27
CA HIS A 320 -20.03 -8.65 10.63
C HIS A 320 -20.78 -7.32 10.86
N GLU A 321 -20.43 -6.24 10.14
CA GLU A 321 -21.16 -4.97 10.19
C GLU A 321 -22.52 -5.08 9.46
N VAL A 322 -22.63 -5.93 8.43
CA VAL A 322 -23.94 -6.27 7.81
C VAL A 322 -24.83 -6.94 8.85
N VAL A 323 -24.31 -7.92 9.58
CA VAL A 323 -25.02 -8.64 10.65
C VAL A 323 -25.43 -7.67 11.77
N LYS A 324 -24.49 -6.85 12.27
CA LYS A 324 -24.75 -5.87 13.32
C LYS A 324 -25.84 -4.87 12.91
N ARG A 325 -25.71 -4.23 11.75
CA ARG A 325 -26.68 -3.23 11.25
C ARG A 325 -28.04 -3.86 10.96
N ALA A 326 -28.08 -5.07 10.41
CA ALA A 326 -29.32 -5.79 10.18
C ALA A 326 -30.07 -6.06 11.49
N LEU A 327 -29.38 -6.58 12.51
CA LEU A 327 -29.96 -6.83 13.83
C LEU A 327 -30.40 -5.54 14.54
N VAL A 328 -29.65 -4.43 14.43
CA VAL A 328 -30.08 -3.11 14.91
C VAL A 328 -31.37 -2.67 14.20
N LEU A 329 -31.43 -2.76 12.87
CA LEU A 329 -32.61 -2.41 12.08
C LEU A 329 -33.84 -3.26 12.45
N ALA A 330 -33.66 -4.54 12.82
CA ALA A 330 -34.72 -5.41 13.34
C ALA A 330 -35.17 -5.06 14.78
N MET A 331 -34.32 -4.41 15.58
CA MET A 331 -34.69 -3.85 16.88
C MET A 331 -35.44 -2.53 16.75
N GLU A 332 -34.98 -1.63 15.86
CA GLU A 332 -35.63 -0.36 15.54
C GLU A 332 -37.00 -0.56 14.89
N ILE A 333 -37.05 -1.38 13.82
CA ILE A 333 -38.24 -1.58 12.99
C ILE A 333 -38.74 -3.02 13.20
N ARG A 334 -39.62 -3.19 14.19
CA ARG A 334 -40.17 -4.51 14.57
C ARG A 334 -40.91 -5.24 13.44
N THR A 335 -41.38 -4.53 12.41
CA THR A 335 -41.97 -5.14 11.21
C THR A 335 -40.93 -5.66 10.21
N ALA A 336 -39.68 -5.21 10.28
CA ALA A 336 -38.57 -5.65 9.44
C ALA A 336 -37.91 -6.95 9.97
N GLU A 337 -38.04 -7.24 11.27
CA GLU A 337 -37.42 -8.40 11.94
C GLU A 337 -37.58 -9.73 11.17
N PRO A 338 -38.78 -10.14 10.70
CA PRO A 338 -38.91 -11.41 9.98
C PRO A 338 -38.15 -11.46 8.64
N LEU A 339 -38.03 -10.33 7.95
CA LEU A 339 -37.25 -10.22 6.72
C LEU A 339 -35.75 -10.26 7.04
N ILE A 340 -35.30 -9.50 8.04
CA ILE A 340 -33.90 -9.49 8.46
C ILE A 340 -33.42 -10.89 8.87
N LEU A 341 -34.21 -11.61 9.67
CA LEU A 341 -33.87 -12.99 10.05
C LEU A 341 -33.80 -13.92 8.83
N LYS A 342 -34.72 -13.76 7.86
CA LYS A 342 -34.69 -14.49 6.59
C LYS A 342 -33.39 -14.20 5.81
N LEU A 343 -33.00 -12.93 5.66
CA LEU A 343 -31.77 -12.54 4.94
C LEU A 343 -30.51 -13.11 5.60
N LEU A 344 -30.37 -12.93 6.92
CA LEU A 344 -29.18 -13.40 7.64
C LEU A 344 -29.07 -14.93 7.64
N LYS A 345 -30.20 -15.63 7.70
CA LYS A 345 -30.27 -17.08 7.52
C LYS A 345 -29.84 -17.51 6.11
N GLU A 346 -30.42 -16.94 5.05
CA GLU A 346 -30.05 -17.29 3.67
C GLU A 346 -28.57 -16.95 3.39
N ALA A 347 -28.07 -15.82 3.89
CA ALA A 347 -26.66 -15.45 3.78
C ALA A 347 -25.70 -16.40 4.54
N ALA A 348 -26.16 -17.04 5.63
CA ALA A 348 -25.40 -18.07 6.33
C ALA A 348 -25.47 -19.44 5.62
N GLU A 349 -26.65 -19.85 5.15
CA GLU A 349 -26.86 -21.11 4.41
C GLU A 349 -26.12 -21.13 3.06
N GLU A 350 -26.02 -19.99 2.37
CA GLU A 350 -25.21 -19.82 1.16
C GLU A 350 -23.70 -19.65 1.44
N GLY A 351 -23.28 -19.56 2.72
CA GLY A 351 -21.89 -19.33 3.11
C GLY A 351 -21.36 -17.92 2.76
N LEU A 352 -22.25 -17.00 2.41
CA LEU A 352 -21.92 -15.61 2.06
C LEU A 352 -21.43 -14.80 3.27
N ILE A 353 -22.03 -15.06 4.43
CA ILE A 353 -21.54 -14.59 5.73
C ILE A 353 -21.02 -15.83 6.46
N SER A 354 -19.72 -15.87 6.72
CA SER A 354 -19.10 -17.00 7.43
C SER A 354 -19.56 -17.04 8.89
N SER A 355 -19.50 -18.23 9.50
CA SER A 355 -19.87 -18.41 10.91
C SER A 355 -19.08 -17.48 11.85
N SER A 356 -17.81 -17.20 11.57
CA SER A 356 -17.00 -16.23 12.33
C SER A 356 -17.48 -14.79 12.18
N GLN A 357 -17.86 -14.37 10.97
CA GLN A 357 -18.45 -13.05 10.72
C GLN A 357 -19.82 -12.90 11.39
N MET A 358 -20.63 -13.97 11.40
CA MET A 358 -21.91 -14.00 12.10
C MET A 358 -21.73 -13.86 13.62
N VAL A 359 -20.87 -14.68 14.23
CA VAL A 359 -20.53 -14.60 15.66
C VAL A 359 -19.99 -13.22 16.03
N LYS A 360 -19.10 -12.63 15.22
CA LYS A 360 -18.57 -11.28 15.47
C LYS A 360 -19.66 -10.21 15.39
N GLY A 361 -20.60 -10.30 14.44
CA GLY A 361 -21.72 -9.36 14.33
C GLY A 361 -22.64 -9.36 15.55
N PHE A 362 -22.96 -10.55 16.07
CA PHE A 362 -23.69 -10.69 17.34
C PHE A 362 -22.89 -10.17 18.55
N SER A 363 -21.58 -10.44 18.60
CA SER A 363 -20.69 -9.94 19.68
C SER A 363 -20.61 -8.42 19.70
N ARG A 364 -20.45 -7.78 18.53
CA ARG A 364 -20.39 -6.32 18.39
C ARG A 364 -21.72 -5.64 18.70
N LEU A 365 -22.83 -6.33 18.47
CA LEU A 365 -24.12 -5.88 18.97
C LEU A 365 -24.16 -5.94 20.50
N GLU A 366 -23.77 -7.08 21.11
CA GLU A 366 -23.72 -7.28 22.57
C GLU A 366 -22.93 -6.18 23.29
N GLU A 367 -21.72 -5.87 22.83
CA GLU A 367 -20.86 -4.79 23.35
C GLU A 367 -21.56 -3.42 23.32
N SER A 368 -22.31 -3.14 22.25
CA SER A 368 -23.00 -1.86 22.05
C SER A 368 -24.41 -1.78 22.68
N LEU A 369 -24.94 -2.85 23.29
CA LEU A 369 -26.29 -2.87 23.87
C LEU A 369 -26.53 -1.86 25.00
N ASN A 370 -25.48 -1.36 25.66
CA ASN A 370 -25.63 -0.33 26.68
C ASN A 370 -25.92 1.05 26.08
N ASP A 371 -25.26 1.36 24.96
CA ASP A 371 -25.41 2.61 24.22
C ASP A 371 -26.69 2.58 23.39
N LEU A 372 -26.92 1.48 22.66
CA LEU A 372 -28.16 1.25 21.90
C LEU A 372 -29.42 1.26 22.78
N ALA A 373 -29.30 0.97 24.09
CA ALA A 373 -30.42 1.06 25.02
C ALA A 373 -30.86 2.50 25.36
N LEU A 374 -30.07 3.51 24.99
CA LEU A 374 -30.44 4.92 25.10
C LEU A 374 -31.50 5.28 24.04
N ASP A 375 -31.34 4.78 22.82
CA ASP A 375 -32.28 4.98 21.70
C ASP A 375 -33.41 3.94 21.68
N ILE A 376 -33.10 2.68 22.02
CA ILE A 376 -34.02 1.53 21.99
C ILE A 376 -34.08 0.89 23.39
N PRO A 377 -34.97 1.35 24.30
CA PRO A 377 -35.02 0.86 25.69
C PRO A 377 -35.21 -0.66 25.86
N SER A 378 -35.71 -1.34 24.82
CA SER A 378 -35.90 -2.80 24.77
C SER A 378 -34.72 -3.58 24.19
N ALA A 379 -33.66 -2.95 23.68
CA ALA A 379 -32.56 -3.59 22.94
C ALA A 379 -32.01 -4.85 23.63
N LYS A 380 -31.72 -4.77 24.93
CA LYS A 380 -31.21 -5.90 25.74
C LYS A 380 -32.19 -7.07 25.81
N ALA A 381 -33.49 -6.79 25.94
CA ALA A 381 -34.52 -7.82 25.99
C ALA A 381 -34.73 -8.46 24.60
N LEU A 382 -34.67 -7.67 23.53
CA LEU A 382 -34.74 -8.16 22.16
C LEU A 382 -33.53 -9.04 21.81
N PHE A 383 -32.32 -8.64 22.20
CA PHE A 383 -31.10 -9.43 21.98
C PHE A 383 -31.18 -10.82 22.62
N GLN A 384 -31.64 -10.89 23.87
CA GLN A 384 -31.86 -12.17 24.57
C GLN A 384 -32.93 -13.07 23.93
N VAL A 385 -33.84 -12.53 23.13
CA VAL A 385 -34.80 -13.31 22.33
C VAL A 385 -34.20 -13.74 20.98
N LEU A 386 -33.41 -12.88 20.34
CA LEU A 386 -32.81 -13.12 19.03
C LEU A 386 -31.71 -14.20 19.05
N VAL A 387 -30.85 -14.21 20.07
CA VAL A 387 -29.73 -15.17 20.17
C VAL A 387 -30.21 -16.64 20.17
N PRO A 388 -31.20 -17.05 21.00
CA PRO A 388 -31.77 -18.40 20.93
C PRO A 388 -32.38 -18.76 19.58
N VAL A 389 -32.99 -17.79 18.87
CA VAL A 389 -33.58 -18.03 17.53
C VAL A 389 -32.49 -18.35 16.53
N ALA A 390 -31.44 -17.52 16.43
CA ALA A 390 -30.33 -17.72 15.51
C ALA A 390 -29.57 -19.04 15.75
N ILE A 391 -29.47 -19.48 17.02
CA ILE A 391 -28.92 -20.80 17.38
C ILE A 391 -29.87 -21.93 16.97
N SER A 392 -31.18 -21.78 17.20
CA SER A 392 -32.17 -22.82 16.85
C SER A 392 -32.33 -23.02 15.34
N GLU A 393 -32.07 -21.98 14.55
CA GLU A 393 -32.08 -22.00 13.09
C GLU A 393 -30.71 -22.34 12.48
N GLY A 394 -29.67 -22.51 13.30
CA GLY A 394 -28.38 -23.07 12.90
C GLY A 394 -27.38 -22.09 12.27
N TRP A 395 -27.65 -20.78 12.28
CA TRP A 395 -26.74 -19.76 11.73
C TRP A 395 -25.85 -19.06 12.77
N LEU A 396 -26.15 -19.22 14.07
CA LEU A 396 -25.25 -18.84 15.17
C LEU A 396 -24.83 -20.10 15.96
N ASP A 397 -23.54 -20.24 16.27
CA ASP A 397 -23.05 -21.42 16.99
C ASP A 397 -23.44 -21.42 18.48
N ALA A 398 -23.82 -22.58 19.02
CA ALA A 398 -24.25 -22.72 20.41
C ALA A 398 -23.13 -22.43 21.44
N SER A 399 -21.86 -22.36 21.03
CA SER A 399 -20.75 -21.88 21.86
C SER A 399 -20.81 -20.39 22.16
N PHE A 400 -21.54 -19.57 21.38
CA PHE A 400 -21.74 -18.14 21.66
C PHE A 400 -22.32 -17.89 23.06
N VAL A 401 -23.25 -18.73 23.51
CA VAL A 401 -23.82 -18.66 24.87
C VAL A 401 -22.86 -19.23 25.92
N LYS A 402 -21.94 -20.11 25.54
CA LYS A 402 -20.92 -20.64 26.47
C LYS A 402 -19.81 -19.62 26.74
N SER A 403 -19.38 -18.83 25.75
CA SER A 403 -18.45 -17.71 25.97
C SER A 403 -19.03 -16.60 26.85
N SER A 404 -20.36 -16.46 26.91
CA SER A 404 -21.06 -15.51 27.80
C SER A 404 -21.32 -16.07 29.21
N GLY A 405 -21.32 -17.41 29.38
CA GLY A 405 -21.73 -18.08 30.62
C GLY A 405 -20.67 -18.93 31.35
N ASP A 406 -19.55 -19.25 30.72
CA ASP A 406 -18.47 -20.04 31.32
C ASP A 406 -17.37 -19.12 31.86
N ASN A 407 -17.20 -19.09 33.17
CA ASN A 407 -16.02 -18.51 33.83
C ASN A 407 -14.81 -19.45 33.66
N GLY A 408 -14.46 -19.75 32.40
CA GLY A 408 -13.06 -20.01 32.07
C GLY A 408 -12.22 -18.80 32.48
N GLU A 409 -10.96 -19.01 32.83
CA GLU A 409 -10.09 -17.96 33.38
C GLU A 409 -9.74 -16.88 32.34
N VAL A 410 -10.70 -16.00 32.06
CA VAL A 410 -10.40 -14.60 31.74
C VAL A 410 -9.54 -14.11 32.91
N PRO A 411 -8.28 -13.69 32.71
CA PRO A 411 -7.50 -13.08 33.76
C PRO A 411 -8.33 -11.90 34.25
N LYS A 412 -8.76 -11.93 35.53
CA LYS A 412 -9.67 -10.93 36.11
C LYS A 412 -9.23 -9.56 35.64
N GLU A 413 -10.00 -8.96 34.73
CA GLU A 413 -9.65 -7.66 34.20
C GLU A 413 -9.78 -6.70 35.37
N ASP A 414 -8.63 -6.30 35.91
CA ASP A 414 -8.59 -5.63 37.20
C ASP A 414 -9.45 -4.37 37.10
N GLY A 415 -10.25 -4.07 38.12
CA GLY A 415 -11.15 -2.91 38.10
C GLY A 415 -10.37 -1.61 37.86
N LYS A 416 -9.06 -1.62 38.16
CA LYS A 416 -8.08 -0.60 37.79
C LYS A 416 -7.86 -0.48 36.27
N ILE A 417 -7.60 -1.59 35.56
CA ILE A 417 -7.37 -1.62 34.10
C ILE A 417 -8.60 -1.10 33.36
N ARG A 418 -9.80 -1.51 33.78
CA ARG A 418 -11.04 -1.07 33.13
C ARG A 418 -11.26 0.44 33.27
N ARG A 419 -11.10 1.01 34.46
CA ARG A 419 -11.20 2.47 34.67
C ARG A 419 -10.14 3.22 33.88
N TYR A 420 -8.89 2.75 33.91
CA TYR A 420 -7.82 3.33 33.10
C TYR A 420 -8.18 3.36 31.61
N LYS A 421 -8.71 2.25 31.06
CA LYS A 421 -9.21 2.19 29.67
C LYS A 421 -10.36 3.15 29.38
N GLU A 422 -11.22 3.44 30.35
CA GLU A 422 -12.33 4.40 30.23
C GLU A 422 -11.79 5.85 30.28
N GLU A 423 -10.87 6.16 31.20
CA GLU A 423 -10.28 7.49 31.43
C GLU A 423 -9.34 7.92 30.29
N VAL A 424 -8.46 7.04 29.78
CA VAL A 424 -7.55 7.39 28.68
C VAL A 424 -8.27 7.69 27.36
N VAL A 425 -9.48 7.14 27.14
CA VAL A 425 -10.28 7.46 25.95
C VAL A 425 -10.69 8.92 25.95
N THR A 426 -11.07 9.47 27.10
CA THR A 426 -11.39 10.89 27.25
C THR A 426 -10.16 11.75 26.96
N ILE A 427 -9.00 11.43 27.55
CA ILE A 427 -7.74 12.15 27.34
C ILE A 427 -7.33 12.16 25.85
N ILE A 428 -7.39 11.01 25.18
CA ILE A 428 -7.06 10.89 23.75
C ILE A 428 -8.05 11.70 22.88
N HIS A 429 -9.34 11.72 23.22
CA HIS A 429 -10.34 12.51 22.49
C HIS A 429 -10.17 14.02 22.70
N GLU A 430 -9.84 14.46 23.91
CA GLU A 430 -9.52 15.87 24.18
C GLU A 430 -8.26 16.29 23.42
N TYR A 431 -7.21 15.45 23.40
CA TYR A 431 -6.01 15.70 22.59
C TYR A 431 -6.29 15.82 21.08
N PHE A 432 -7.08 14.91 20.49
CA PHE A 432 -7.43 15.01 19.05
C PHE A 432 -8.23 16.28 18.70
N LEU A 433 -8.85 16.94 19.70
CA LEU A 433 -9.53 18.22 19.54
C LEU A 433 -8.61 19.43 19.82
N SER A 434 -7.69 19.33 20.78
CA SER A 434 -6.86 20.46 21.24
C SER A 434 -5.45 20.54 20.63
N ASP A 435 -4.87 19.39 20.24
CA ASP A 435 -3.45 19.22 19.90
C ASP A 435 -2.47 19.60 21.03
N ASP A 436 -2.94 19.62 22.28
CA ASP A 436 -2.15 19.99 23.46
C ASP A 436 -1.42 18.76 24.06
N ILE A 437 -0.23 18.47 23.53
CA ILE A 437 0.64 17.41 24.04
C ILE A 437 1.01 17.63 25.53
N PRO A 438 1.43 18.83 25.98
CA PRO A 438 1.75 19.09 27.39
C PRO A 438 0.58 18.88 28.38
N GLU A 439 -0.68 19.13 27.99
CA GLU A 439 -1.85 18.84 28.82
C GLU A 439 -2.14 17.34 28.89
N LEU A 440 -1.99 16.62 27.76
CA LEU A 440 -2.14 15.17 27.74
C LEU A 440 -1.07 14.48 28.59
N ILE A 441 0.20 14.91 28.52
CA ILE A 441 1.29 14.35 29.35
C ILE A 441 0.95 14.53 30.83
N ARG A 442 0.57 15.75 31.26
CA ARG A 442 0.14 16.02 32.64
C ARG A 442 -1.05 15.15 33.06
N SER A 443 -2.02 14.95 32.18
CA SER A 443 -3.17 14.07 32.43
C SER A 443 -2.76 12.59 32.62
N LEU A 444 -1.75 12.11 31.89
CA LEU A 444 -1.21 10.75 32.05
C LEU A 444 -0.36 10.61 33.33
N GLU A 445 0.40 11.63 33.71
CA GLU A 445 1.13 11.67 34.98
C GLU A 445 0.17 11.66 36.19
N ASP A 446 -0.92 12.43 36.13
CA ASP A 446 -1.96 12.49 37.16
C ASP A 446 -2.72 11.15 37.32
N LEU A 447 -2.86 10.34 36.25
CA LEU A 447 -3.38 8.97 36.34
C LEU A 447 -2.46 8.03 37.13
N GLY A 448 -1.15 8.32 37.19
CA GLY A 448 -0.18 7.62 38.05
C GLY A 448 -0.08 6.10 37.85
N ALA A 449 -0.29 5.62 36.62
CA ALA A 449 -0.34 4.19 36.28
C ALA A 449 0.57 3.81 35.09
N PRO A 450 1.91 4.02 35.20
CA PRO A 450 2.85 3.77 34.11
C PRO A 450 2.88 2.30 33.64
N GLU A 451 2.46 1.34 34.49
CA GLU A 451 2.33 -0.07 34.09
C GLU A 451 1.31 -0.31 32.96
N PHE A 452 0.49 0.69 32.63
CA PHE A 452 -0.50 0.65 31.55
C PHE A 452 -0.14 1.54 30.34
N ASN A 453 1.09 2.09 30.28
CA ASN A 453 1.59 2.83 29.11
C ASN A 453 1.42 2.06 27.78
N PRO A 454 1.72 0.74 27.69
CA PRO A 454 1.40 -0.07 26.50
C PRO A 454 -0.08 -0.10 26.12
N ILE A 455 -0.99 -0.03 27.10
CA ILE A 455 -2.44 -0.05 26.89
C ILE A 455 -2.91 1.32 26.36
N PHE A 456 -2.37 2.42 26.90
CA PHE A 456 -2.60 3.76 26.35
C PHE A 456 -2.17 3.82 24.89
N MET A 457 -0.94 3.41 24.58
CA MET A 457 -0.41 3.42 23.21
C MET A 457 -1.29 2.64 22.23
N LYS A 458 -1.67 1.41 22.60
CA LYS A 458 -2.61 0.61 21.81
C LYS A 458 -3.92 1.37 21.57
N LYS A 459 -4.48 1.99 22.61
CA LYS A 459 -5.75 2.72 22.50
C LYS A 459 -5.63 3.98 21.64
N LEU A 460 -4.54 4.73 21.75
CA LEU A 460 -4.23 5.90 20.91
C LEU A 460 -4.22 5.52 19.43
N ILE A 461 -3.43 4.52 19.05
CA ILE A 461 -3.29 4.12 17.64
C ILE A 461 -4.61 3.54 17.11
N THR A 462 -5.30 2.66 17.85
CA THR A 462 -6.61 2.13 17.41
C THR A 462 -7.66 3.23 17.23
N LEU A 463 -7.69 4.26 18.10
CA LEU A 463 -8.60 5.40 17.95
C LEU A 463 -8.20 6.37 16.83
N ALA A 464 -6.93 6.43 16.46
CA ALA A 464 -6.44 7.21 15.32
C ALA A 464 -6.77 6.55 13.97
N MET A 465 -6.67 5.22 13.90
CA MET A 465 -6.97 4.45 12.68
C MET A 465 -8.45 4.52 12.28
N ASP A 466 -9.38 4.56 13.25
CA ASP A 466 -10.84 4.75 13.04
C ASP A 466 -11.20 6.22 12.67
N ARG A 467 -10.21 7.03 12.29
CA ARG A 467 -10.32 8.47 12.01
C ARG A 467 -9.52 8.87 10.76
N LYS A 468 -9.39 10.17 10.51
CA LYS A 468 -8.70 10.69 9.33
C LYS A 468 -7.20 10.69 9.54
N ASN A 469 -6.44 10.86 8.46
CA ASN A 469 -4.98 10.86 8.52
C ASN A 469 -4.42 11.98 9.42
N ARG A 470 -5.17 13.08 9.66
CA ARG A 470 -4.83 14.07 10.70
C ARG A 470 -4.62 13.42 12.06
N GLU A 471 -5.56 12.63 12.54
CA GLU A 471 -5.46 11.98 13.85
C GLU A 471 -4.38 10.88 13.87
N LYS A 472 -4.06 10.28 12.71
CA LYS A 472 -2.94 9.32 12.55
C LYS A 472 -1.58 9.99 12.63
N GLU A 473 -1.43 11.18 12.05
CA GLU A 473 -0.24 12.02 12.22
C GLU A 473 -0.13 12.51 13.67
N MET A 474 -1.20 13.05 14.26
CA MET A 474 -1.21 13.46 15.68
C MET A 474 -0.80 12.31 16.61
N ALA A 475 -1.30 11.08 16.38
CA ALA A 475 -0.87 9.91 17.15
C ALA A 475 0.61 9.54 16.93
N SER A 476 1.15 9.73 15.73
CA SER A 476 2.56 9.47 15.41
C SER A 476 3.49 10.48 16.08
N VAL A 477 3.17 11.78 15.97
CA VAL A 477 3.90 12.88 16.64
C VAL A 477 3.83 12.73 18.15
N LEU A 478 2.64 12.44 18.70
CA LEU A 478 2.47 12.20 20.13
C LEU A 478 3.31 11.01 20.61
N LEU A 479 3.40 9.92 19.84
CA LEU A 479 4.21 8.76 20.23
C LEU A 479 5.70 9.12 20.41
N SER A 480 6.23 10.00 19.55
CA SER A 480 7.60 10.53 19.68
C SER A 480 7.76 11.40 20.92
N ALA A 481 6.83 12.33 21.18
CA ALA A 481 6.86 13.16 22.38
C ALA A 481 6.75 12.35 23.68
N LEU A 482 5.86 11.35 23.72
CA LEU A 482 5.69 10.45 24.87
C LEU A 482 6.96 9.64 25.15
N HIS A 483 7.65 9.16 24.10
CA HIS A 483 8.91 8.42 24.25
C HIS A 483 10.07 9.27 24.78
N ILE A 484 10.08 10.57 24.48
CA ILE A 484 11.07 11.51 25.02
C ILE A 484 10.82 11.81 26.51
N GLU A 485 9.55 11.94 26.93
CA GLU A 485 9.22 12.42 28.28
C GLU A 485 8.83 11.32 29.29
N ILE A 486 7.96 10.36 28.92
CA ILE A 486 7.31 9.47 29.92
C ILE A 486 7.28 7.97 29.58
N PHE A 487 7.46 7.55 28.32
CA PHE A 487 7.39 6.14 27.89
C PHE A 487 8.79 5.58 27.60
N SER A 488 9.11 4.41 28.15
CA SER A 488 10.34 3.71 27.79
C SER A 488 10.23 3.04 26.41
N THR A 489 11.36 2.75 25.75
CA THR A 489 11.35 1.92 24.53
C THR A 489 10.71 0.55 24.75
N GLU A 490 10.78 -0.01 25.97
CA GLU A 490 10.10 -1.26 26.32
C GLU A 490 8.57 -1.08 26.34
N ASP A 491 8.06 0.05 26.81
CA ASP A 491 6.62 0.38 26.75
C ASP A 491 6.13 0.49 25.30
N ILE A 492 6.92 1.14 24.42
CA ILE A 492 6.62 1.26 22.99
C ILE A 492 6.60 -0.12 22.31
N VAL A 493 7.62 -0.94 22.56
CA VAL A 493 7.72 -2.31 22.03
C VAL A 493 6.53 -3.16 22.50
N ASN A 494 6.22 -3.14 23.79
CA ASN A 494 5.11 -3.91 24.35
C ASN A 494 3.74 -3.38 23.89
N GLY A 495 3.61 -2.07 23.67
CA GLY A 495 2.41 -1.44 23.10
C GLY A 495 2.15 -1.88 21.66
N PHE A 496 3.19 -1.90 20.82
CA PHE A 496 3.09 -2.47 19.47
C PHE A 496 2.83 -3.99 19.48
N VAL A 497 3.44 -4.76 20.38
CA VAL A 497 3.11 -6.20 20.52
C VAL A 497 1.63 -6.38 20.85
N LEU A 498 1.11 -5.73 21.90
CA LEU A 498 -0.31 -5.81 22.28
C LEU A 498 -1.25 -5.43 21.14
N LEU A 499 -0.87 -4.46 20.32
CA LEU A 499 -1.65 -3.98 19.19
C LEU A 499 -1.59 -4.96 18.00
N LEU A 500 -0.42 -5.53 17.71
CA LEU A 500 -0.20 -6.51 16.63
C LEU A 500 -0.76 -7.90 16.96
N GLU A 501 -0.81 -8.29 18.23
CA GLU A 501 -1.56 -9.48 18.70
C GLU A 501 -3.05 -9.36 18.36
N SER A 502 -3.61 -8.14 18.39
CA SER A 502 -4.97 -7.85 17.96
C SER A 502 -5.07 -7.30 16.53
N ALA A 503 -4.06 -7.48 15.68
CA ALA A 503 -4.11 -7.00 14.30
C ALA A 503 -5.25 -7.66 13.51
N GLU A 504 -5.51 -8.95 13.75
CA GLU A 504 -6.62 -9.68 13.11
C GLU A 504 -7.98 -9.13 13.56
N ASP A 505 -8.14 -8.83 14.85
CA ASP A 505 -9.36 -8.21 15.38
C ASP A 505 -9.57 -6.77 14.89
N THR A 506 -8.48 -6.04 14.66
CA THR A 506 -8.47 -4.65 14.19
C THR A 506 -8.74 -4.57 12.68
N ALA A 507 -8.19 -5.48 11.88
CA ALA A 507 -8.45 -5.58 10.43
C ALA A 507 -9.89 -5.96 10.07
N LEU A 508 -10.64 -6.47 11.05
CA LEU A 508 -12.08 -6.67 10.93
C LEU A 508 -12.85 -5.35 11.12
N ASP A 509 -12.34 -4.39 11.90
CA ASP A 509 -13.02 -3.10 12.14
C ASP A 509 -12.60 -2.01 11.15
N ILE A 510 -11.34 -2.06 10.71
CA ILE A 510 -10.69 -1.03 9.92
C ILE A 510 -10.15 -1.67 8.65
N LEU A 511 -10.69 -1.23 7.51
CA LEU A 511 -10.23 -1.68 6.20
C LEU A 511 -8.75 -1.28 6.04
N ASP A 512 -7.93 -2.22 5.57
CA ASP A 512 -6.49 -2.04 5.39
C ASP A 512 -5.67 -1.81 6.67
N ALA A 513 -6.19 -2.22 7.83
CA ALA A 513 -5.49 -2.10 9.13
C ALA A 513 -4.05 -2.62 9.12
N SER A 514 -3.76 -3.72 8.41
CA SER A 514 -2.41 -4.26 8.32
C SER A 514 -1.42 -3.28 7.67
N ASN A 515 -1.84 -2.53 6.65
CA ASN A 515 -1.03 -1.48 6.03
C ASN A 515 -0.86 -0.28 6.97
N GLU A 516 -1.95 0.20 7.57
CA GLU A 516 -1.87 1.34 8.49
C GLU A 516 -1.00 1.04 9.71
N LEU A 517 -1.11 -0.18 10.27
CA LEU A 517 -0.24 -0.62 11.37
C LEU A 517 1.21 -0.77 10.94
N ALA A 518 1.48 -1.22 9.71
CA ALA A 518 2.84 -1.24 9.17
C ALA A 518 3.39 0.18 8.98
N LEU A 519 2.55 1.14 8.57
CA LEU A 519 2.91 2.56 8.47
C LEU A 519 3.20 3.17 9.84
N PHE A 520 2.39 2.94 10.87
CA PHE A 520 2.70 3.36 12.24
C PHE A 520 4.01 2.76 12.77
N LEU A 521 4.21 1.45 12.53
CA LEU A 521 5.42 0.74 12.98
C LEU A 521 6.67 1.25 12.24
N ALA A 522 6.55 1.56 10.94
CA ALA A 522 7.63 2.14 10.14
C ALA A 522 7.89 3.62 10.49
N ARG A 523 6.84 4.41 10.72
CA ARG A 523 6.91 5.81 11.16
C ARG A 523 7.65 5.93 12.49
N ALA A 524 7.34 5.06 13.46
CA ALA A 524 8.04 5.00 14.74
C ALA A 524 9.55 4.68 14.63
N VAL A 525 9.99 4.00 13.57
CA VAL A 525 11.43 3.80 13.30
C VAL A 525 12.07 5.03 12.64
N ILE A 526 11.32 5.79 11.85
CA ILE A 526 11.80 7.03 11.22
C ILE A 526 11.83 8.22 12.19
N ASP A 527 10.95 8.24 13.20
CA ASP A 527 10.95 9.23 14.30
C ASP A 527 11.90 8.84 15.47
N ASP A 528 12.83 7.90 15.26
CA ASP A 528 13.80 7.39 16.24
C ASP A 528 13.20 6.81 17.55
N VAL A 529 11.89 6.58 17.59
CA VAL A 529 11.16 5.96 18.73
C VAL A 529 11.52 4.48 18.89
N LEU A 530 11.72 3.80 17.76
CA LEU A 530 12.16 2.40 17.68
C LEU A 530 13.44 2.27 16.84
N ALA A 531 14.40 1.47 17.29
CA ALA A 531 15.49 1.04 16.41
C ALA A 531 15.02 -0.08 15.48
N PRO A 532 15.63 -0.26 14.29
CA PRO A 532 15.31 -1.38 13.39
C PRO A 532 15.39 -2.78 14.05
N LEU A 533 16.28 -2.94 15.05
CA LEU A 533 16.42 -4.15 15.86
C LEU A 533 15.18 -4.44 16.73
N ASN A 534 14.45 -3.42 17.18
CA ASN A 534 13.21 -3.63 17.94
C ASN A 534 12.11 -4.28 17.09
N LEU A 535 12.15 -4.15 15.74
CA LEU A 535 11.25 -4.89 14.86
C LEU A 535 11.53 -6.41 14.89
N GLU A 536 12.77 -6.82 15.19
CA GLU A 536 13.11 -8.25 15.41
C GLU A 536 12.59 -8.72 16.76
N GLU A 537 12.72 -7.90 17.80
CA GLU A 537 12.18 -8.17 19.13
C GLU A 537 10.65 -8.31 19.10
N ILE A 538 9.93 -7.33 18.53
CA ILE A 538 8.46 -7.36 18.35
C ILE A 538 8.05 -8.60 17.57
N GLY A 539 8.70 -8.87 16.42
CA GLY A 539 8.43 -10.06 15.62
C GLY A 539 8.68 -11.39 16.35
N SER A 540 9.63 -11.43 17.30
CA SER A 540 9.93 -12.62 18.10
C SER A 540 8.96 -12.86 19.26
N LYS A 541 8.28 -11.80 19.74
CA LYS A 541 7.25 -11.87 20.78
C LYS A 541 5.89 -12.32 20.23
N LEU A 542 5.65 -12.17 18.93
CA LEU A 542 4.41 -12.55 18.24
C LEU A 542 4.38 -14.03 17.84
N ALA A 543 3.17 -14.58 17.68
CA ALA A 543 2.98 -15.93 17.16
C ALA A 543 3.45 -16.05 15.69
N PRO A 544 4.13 -17.16 15.31
CA PRO A 544 4.62 -17.32 13.95
C PRO A 544 3.47 -17.44 12.94
N ASN A 545 3.53 -16.65 11.86
CA ASN A 545 2.56 -16.57 10.77
C ASN A 545 1.18 -15.98 11.14
N CYS A 546 1.06 -15.18 12.22
CA CYS A 546 -0.14 -14.35 12.44
C CYS A 546 -0.10 -13.06 11.61
N SER A 547 -1.24 -12.38 11.44
CA SER A 547 -1.31 -11.09 10.72
C SER A 547 -0.31 -10.05 11.26
N GLY A 548 -0.15 -9.96 12.59
CA GLY A 548 0.83 -9.07 13.20
C GLY A 548 2.28 -9.36 12.78
N SER A 549 2.65 -10.63 12.60
CA SER A 549 4.00 -11.00 12.13
C SER A 549 4.23 -10.61 10.67
N GLU A 550 3.19 -10.64 9.84
CA GLU A 550 3.24 -10.16 8.45
C GLU A 550 3.29 -8.63 8.39
N THR A 551 2.54 -7.93 9.24
CA THR A 551 2.62 -6.46 9.41
C THR A 551 4.04 -6.00 9.77
N VAL A 552 4.75 -6.72 10.65
CA VAL A 552 6.19 -6.45 10.94
C VAL A 552 7.06 -6.64 9.70
N ARG A 553 6.82 -7.69 8.91
CA ARG A 553 7.57 -7.95 7.66
C ARG A 553 7.33 -6.83 6.63
N MET A 554 6.09 -6.37 6.51
CA MET A 554 5.70 -5.27 5.64
C MET A 554 6.33 -3.94 6.07
N ALA A 555 6.30 -3.60 7.36
CA ALA A 555 6.97 -2.41 7.90
C ALA A 555 8.47 -2.39 7.57
N ARG A 556 9.17 -3.55 7.70
CA ARG A 556 10.57 -3.66 7.28
C ARG A 556 10.77 -3.42 5.79
N SER A 557 9.86 -3.89 4.94
CA SER A 557 9.90 -3.63 3.49
C SER A 557 9.70 -2.15 3.18
N LEU A 558 8.79 -1.47 3.88
CA LEU A 558 8.56 -0.02 3.76
C LEU A 558 9.80 0.79 4.17
N ILE A 559 10.47 0.42 5.27
CA ILE A 559 11.71 1.07 5.73
C ILE A 559 12.88 0.81 4.76
N ALA A 560 12.94 -0.37 4.15
CA ALA A 560 14.01 -0.74 3.20
C ALA A 560 13.86 -0.12 1.81
N ALA A 561 12.72 0.51 1.50
CA ALA A 561 12.46 1.12 0.20
C ALA A 561 13.33 2.36 -0.07
N ARG A 562 13.56 2.67 -1.36
CA ARG A 562 14.26 3.91 -1.74
C ARG A 562 13.43 5.11 -1.28
N HIS A 563 14.11 6.10 -0.68
CA HIS A 563 13.51 7.32 -0.10
C HIS A 563 12.50 7.06 1.03
N ALA A 564 12.53 5.89 1.68
CA ALA A 564 11.61 5.51 2.76
C ALA A 564 11.45 6.59 3.85
N GLY A 565 12.55 7.22 4.29
CA GLY A 565 12.49 8.26 5.32
C GLY A 565 11.58 9.43 4.96
N GLU A 566 11.73 10.03 3.76
CA GLU A 566 10.90 11.17 3.34
C GLU A 566 9.45 10.75 2.97
N ARG A 567 9.26 9.51 2.46
CA ARG A 567 7.93 8.93 2.22
C ARG A 567 7.17 8.71 3.53
N LEU A 568 7.80 8.06 4.51
CA LEU A 568 7.21 7.72 5.80
C LEU A 568 6.99 8.98 6.66
N LEU A 569 7.87 9.99 6.60
CA LEU A 569 7.64 11.33 7.18
C LEU A 569 6.37 12.03 6.66
N ARG A 570 5.74 11.52 5.60
CA ARG A 570 4.52 12.07 4.99
C ARG A 570 3.45 11.00 4.75
N CYS A 571 3.53 9.82 5.36
CA CYS A 571 2.60 8.72 5.07
C CYS A 571 1.13 9.05 5.42
N TRP A 572 0.92 10.00 6.33
CA TRP A 572 -0.39 10.53 6.71
C TRP A 572 -0.73 11.87 6.02
N GLY A 573 0.12 12.37 5.11
CA GLY A 573 0.01 13.66 4.45
C GLY A 573 0.93 14.73 5.05
N GLY A 574 0.63 16.01 4.79
CA GLY A 574 1.31 17.11 5.47
C GLY A 574 0.82 17.26 6.91
N GLY A 575 1.67 17.73 7.84
CA GLY A 575 1.46 17.74 9.30
C GLY A 575 0.22 18.45 9.88
N THR A 576 -0.69 18.94 9.04
CA THR A 576 -2.00 19.51 9.40
C THR A 576 -3.19 18.79 8.71
N GLY A 577 -2.94 17.68 8.01
CA GLY A 577 -3.96 16.83 7.38
C GLY A 577 -4.47 17.29 6.00
N TRP A 578 -3.81 18.25 5.34
CA TRP A 578 -4.18 18.72 4.00
C TRP A 578 -3.70 17.78 2.90
N ALA A 579 -4.52 17.60 1.85
CA ALA A 579 -4.02 17.14 0.56
C ALA A 579 -3.08 18.21 -0.05
N VAL A 580 -2.08 17.77 -0.80
CA VAL A 580 -1.06 18.67 -1.37
C VAL A 580 -1.68 19.71 -2.31
N GLU A 581 -2.71 19.32 -3.07
CA GLU A 581 -3.44 20.27 -3.95
C GLU A 581 -4.23 21.31 -3.15
N ASP A 582 -4.96 20.93 -2.09
CA ASP A 582 -5.66 21.90 -1.23
C ASP A 582 -4.69 22.93 -0.62
N ALA A 583 -3.49 22.49 -0.22
CA ALA A 583 -2.43 23.35 0.28
C ALA A 583 -1.91 24.31 -0.82
N LYS A 584 -1.65 23.81 -2.04
CA LYS A 584 -1.27 24.62 -3.20
C LYS A 584 -2.35 25.66 -3.57
N ASP A 585 -3.62 25.29 -3.44
CA ASP A 585 -4.79 26.13 -3.74
C ASP A 585 -4.95 27.24 -2.70
N LYS A 586 -4.78 26.92 -1.41
CA LYS A 586 -4.74 27.91 -0.33
C LYS A 586 -3.58 28.88 -0.45
N ILE A 587 -2.38 28.37 -0.77
CA ILE A 587 -1.21 29.22 -1.03
C ILE A 587 -1.47 30.15 -2.23
N MET A 588 -2.14 29.66 -3.28
CA MET A 588 -2.50 30.51 -4.43
C MET A 588 -3.44 31.64 -4.02
N LYS A 589 -4.55 31.32 -3.34
CA LYS A 589 -5.56 32.30 -2.90
C LYS A 589 -4.94 33.35 -1.96
N LEU A 590 -4.08 32.93 -1.03
CA LEU A 590 -3.31 33.81 -0.13
C LEU A 590 -2.45 34.81 -0.91
N LEU A 591 -1.72 34.33 -1.92
CA LEU A 591 -0.86 35.18 -2.74
C LEU A 591 -1.69 36.13 -3.62
N GLU A 592 -2.81 35.68 -4.19
CA GLU A 592 -3.74 36.51 -4.97
C GLU A 592 -4.42 37.60 -4.13
N GLU A 593 -4.80 37.31 -2.89
CA GLU A 593 -5.37 38.27 -1.94
C GLU A 593 -4.33 39.33 -1.55
N TYR A 594 -3.10 38.91 -1.22
CA TYR A 594 -2.01 39.83 -0.95
C TYR A 594 -1.69 40.72 -2.17
N GLU A 595 -1.66 40.13 -3.38
CA GLU A 595 -1.48 40.84 -4.66
C GLU A 595 -2.55 41.92 -4.87
N SER A 596 -3.81 41.57 -4.63
CA SER A 596 -5.00 42.41 -4.84
C SER A 596 -5.12 43.58 -3.86
N GLY A 597 -4.37 43.57 -2.75
CA GLY A 597 -4.40 44.67 -1.77
C GLY A 597 -4.09 44.27 -0.32
N GLY A 598 -3.95 42.98 -0.01
CA GLY A 598 -3.71 42.47 1.34
C GLY A 598 -2.44 43.01 2.01
N VAL A 599 -2.39 42.88 3.33
CA VAL A 599 -1.31 43.38 4.20
C VAL A 599 -0.24 42.30 4.41
N VAL A 600 1.04 42.67 4.44
CA VAL A 600 2.15 41.70 4.58
C VAL A 600 2.00 40.85 5.85
N GLY A 601 1.71 41.48 7.00
CA GLY A 601 1.55 40.76 8.27
C GLY A 601 0.39 39.76 8.28
N GLU A 602 -0.67 40.02 7.51
CA GLU A 602 -1.79 39.09 7.34
C GLU A 602 -1.38 37.91 6.46
N ALA A 603 -0.69 38.15 5.34
CA ALA A 603 -0.12 37.09 4.51
C ALA A 603 0.91 36.22 5.27
N CYS A 604 1.80 36.83 6.07
CA CYS A 604 2.72 36.12 6.96
C CYS A 604 1.99 35.29 8.01
N GLN A 605 0.91 35.81 8.61
CA GLN A 605 0.11 35.05 9.57
C GLN A 605 -0.63 33.89 8.88
N CYS A 606 -1.22 34.10 7.71
CA CYS A 606 -1.83 33.02 6.93
C CYS A 606 -0.82 31.92 6.53
N ILE A 607 0.42 32.28 6.18
CA ILE A 607 1.51 31.30 5.93
C ILE A 607 1.86 30.52 7.21
N ARG A 608 1.84 31.17 8.37
CA ARG A 608 2.04 30.53 9.69
C ARG A 608 0.88 29.57 10.01
N ASP A 609 -0.35 29.99 9.76
CA ASP A 609 -1.58 29.24 10.02
C ASP A 609 -1.78 28.03 9.08
N LEU A 610 -1.06 27.96 7.96
CA LEU A 610 -0.98 26.72 7.15
C LEU A 610 -0.30 25.57 7.93
N GLY A 611 0.61 25.88 8.86
CA GLY A 611 1.32 24.88 9.67
C GLY A 611 2.27 23.97 8.89
N MET A 612 2.70 24.37 7.68
CA MET A 612 3.50 23.52 6.77
C MET A 612 4.90 24.10 6.47
N PRO A 613 5.77 24.32 7.48
CA PRO A 613 7.07 24.99 7.29
C PRO A 613 8.02 24.24 6.33
N PHE A 614 7.85 22.92 6.18
CA PHE A 614 8.60 22.11 5.23
C PHE A 614 8.15 22.30 3.77
N PHE A 615 6.96 22.84 3.53
CA PHE A 615 6.36 23.07 2.21
C PHE A 615 6.45 24.54 1.75
N ASN A 616 7.03 25.42 2.58
CA ASN A 616 7.14 26.86 2.29
C ASN A 616 7.89 27.18 0.97
N HIS A 617 8.67 26.25 0.42
CA HIS A 617 9.20 26.34 -0.95
C HIS A 617 8.12 26.48 -2.04
N GLU A 618 6.87 26.06 -1.79
CA GLU A 618 5.74 26.24 -2.70
C GLU A 618 5.22 27.69 -2.67
N VAL A 619 5.24 28.33 -1.49
CA VAL A 619 4.97 29.78 -1.35
C VAL A 619 6.02 30.55 -2.15
N VAL A 620 7.31 30.22 -1.99
CA VAL A 620 8.41 30.82 -2.76
C VAL A 620 8.22 30.60 -4.27
N LYS A 621 7.92 29.37 -4.71
CA LYS A 621 7.67 29.05 -6.13
C LYS A 621 6.52 29.88 -6.70
N LYS A 622 5.33 29.82 -6.08
CA LYS A 622 4.12 30.51 -6.58
C LYS A 622 4.28 32.03 -6.55
N ALA A 623 4.89 32.60 -5.51
CA ALA A 623 5.14 34.04 -5.40
C ALA A 623 6.09 34.55 -6.51
N LEU A 624 7.17 33.81 -6.79
CA LEU A 624 8.11 34.15 -7.87
C LEU A 624 7.49 33.98 -9.27
N VAL A 625 6.69 32.93 -9.50
CA VAL A 625 5.95 32.77 -10.76
C VAL A 625 4.98 33.94 -10.97
N MET A 626 4.20 34.30 -9.94
CA MET A 626 3.29 35.45 -9.98
C MET A 626 4.04 36.77 -10.22
N ALA A 627 5.23 36.95 -9.63
CA ALA A 627 6.10 38.09 -9.90
C ALA A 627 6.64 38.11 -11.34
N MET A 628 6.95 36.95 -11.92
CA MET A 628 7.41 36.80 -13.30
C MET A 628 6.30 37.05 -14.33
N GLU A 629 5.06 36.61 -14.05
CA GLU A 629 3.88 36.85 -14.87
C GLU A 629 3.47 38.33 -14.84
N LYS A 630 3.13 38.83 -13.64
CA LYS A 630 2.48 40.14 -13.45
C LYS A 630 3.46 41.31 -13.35
N LYS A 631 4.78 41.07 -13.31
CA LYS A 631 5.81 42.06 -12.95
C LYS A 631 5.52 42.74 -11.61
N ASN A 632 5.10 41.95 -10.62
CA ASN A 632 4.67 42.48 -9.32
C ASN A 632 5.76 42.30 -8.25
N ASP A 633 6.50 43.39 -8.00
CA ASP A 633 7.58 43.42 -7.01
C ASP A 633 7.08 43.23 -5.56
N ARG A 634 5.77 43.40 -5.26
CA ARG A 634 5.21 43.17 -3.91
C ARG A 634 5.43 41.73 -3.43
N MET A 635 5.50 40.76 -4.35
CA MET A 635 5.82 39.38 -4.00
C MET A 635 7.23 39.25 -3.38
N LEU A 636 8.17 40.12 -3.78
CA LEU A 636 9.50 40.18 -3.16
C LEU A 636 9.44 40.79 -1.77
N ASP A 637 8.57 41.77 -1.53
CA ASP A 637 8.37 42.36 -0.19
C ASP A 637 7.81 41.31 0.79
N LEU A 638 6.83 40.50 0.35
CA LEU A 638 6.31 39.39 1.14
C LEU A 638 7.39 38.34 1.44
N LEU A 639 8.16 37.92 0.44
CA LEU A 639 9.26 36.97 0.62
C LEU A 639 10.38 37.54 1.50
N GLN A 640 10.63 38.86 1.46
CA GLN A 640 11.59 39.54 2.32
C GLN A 640 11.17 39.46 3.79
N GLU A 641 9.94 39.82 4.12
CA GLU A 641 9.47 39.77 5.51
C GLU A 641 9.30 38.35 6.02
N CYS A 642 8.83 37.42 5.18
CA CYS A 642 8.82 36.00 5.50
C CYS A 642 10.23 35.45 5.80
N PHE A 643 11.27 35.94 5.12
CA PHE A 643 12.65 35.57 5.40
C PHE A 643 13.19 36.26 6.68
N ASN A 644 12.86 37.55 6.89
CA ASN A 644 13.26 38.32 8.07
C ASN A 644 12.67 37.75 9.36
N GLU A 645 11.40 37.33 9.34
CA GLU A 645 10.72 36.67 10.48
C GLU A 645 11.18 35.20 10.69
N GLY A 646 12.03 34.66 9.81
CA GLY A 646 12.44 33.25 9.83
C GLY A 646 11.36 32.25 9.41
N LEU A 647 10.20 32.75 8.97
CA LEU A 647 9.04 31.96 8.51
C LEU A 647 9.38 31.13 7.25
N ILE A 648 10.20 31.68 6.35
CA ILE A 648 10.78 30.96 5.21
C ILE A 648 12.29 30.90 5.38
N THR A 649 12.81 29.72 5.70
CA THR A 649 14.25 29.50 5.90
C THR A 649 15.02 29.55 4.58
N THR A 650 16.34 29.82 4.65
CA THR A 650 17.25 29.78 3.49
C THR A 650 17.15 28.46 2.70
N ASN A 651 16.90 27.33 3.36
CA ASN A 651 16.71 26.04 2.71
C ASN A 651 15.40 25.99 1.88
N GLN A 652 14.29 26.47 2.46
CA GLN A 652 13.00 26.55 1.75
C GLN A 652 13.06 27.54 0.59
N MET A 653 13.75 28.67 0.78
CA MET A 653 14.03 29.65 -0.27
C MET A 653 14.84 29.01 -1.42
N THR A 654 15.94 28.33 -1.09
CA THR A 654 16.78 27.59 -2.05
C THR A 654 15.98 26.56 -2.84
N LYS A 655 15.16 25.72 -2.17
CA LYS A 655 14.28 24.74 -2.82
C LYS A 655 13.25 25.38 -3.75
N GLY A 656 12.66 26.52 -3.36
CA GLY A 656 11.70 27.25 -4.18
C GLY A 656 12.32 27.78 -5.48
N PHE A 657 13.51 28.38 -5.38
CA PHE A 657 14.27 28.83 -6.55
C PHE A 657 14.75 27.67 -7.43
N SER A 658 15.14 26.52 -6.87
CA SER A 658 15.54 25.34 -7.66
C SER A 658 14.39 24.83 -8.52
N ARG A 659 13.18 24.75 -7.95
CA ARG A 659 12.00 24.26 -8.67
C ARG A 659 11.54 25.19 -9.81
N ILE A 660 11.90 26.48 -9.78
CA ILE A 660 11.73 27.38 -10.93
C ILE A 660 12.86 27.21 -11.95
N LYS A 661 14.11 27.00 -11.50
CA LYS A 661 15.25 26.71 -12.38
C LYS A 661 15.06 25.41 -13.18
N GLU A 662 14.44 24.41 -12.55
CA GLU A 662 14.11 23.10 -13.15
C GLU A 662 12.92 23.20 -14.12
N GLY A 663 11.83 23.88 -13.75
CA GLY A 663 10.66 24.12 -14.61
C GLY A 663 10.77 25.34 -15.54
N LEU A 664 11.98 25.86 -15.78
CA LEU A 664 12.19 27.16 -16.45
C LEU A 664 11.84 27.13 -17.93
N ASP A 665 11.97 25.96 -18.57
CA ASP A 665 11.65 25.77 -19.99
C ASP A 665 10.13 25.71 -20.22
N ASP A 666 9.37 25.06 -19.33
CA ASP A 666 7.90 25.06 -19.37
C ASP A 666 7.35 26.46 -19.07
N LEU A 667 7.88 27.13 -18.03
CA LEU A 667 7.53 28.52 -17.70
C LEU A 667 7.81 29.51 -18.84
N ALA A 668 8.73 29.18 -19.76
CA ALA A 668 9.01 30.01 -20.93
C ALA A 668 7.96 29.89 -22.05
N LEU A 669 7.05 28.90 -21.98
CA LEU A 669 5.90 28.77 -22.89
C LEU A 669 4.83 29.82 -22.57
N ASP A 670 4.53 30.02 -21.29
CA ASP A 670 3.51 30.95 -20.82
C ASP A 670 4.05 32.35 -20.51
N ILE A 671 5.29 32.45 -20.01
CA ILE A 671 5.90 33.71 -19.59
C ILE A 671 6.98 34.15 -20.60
N PRO A 672 6.73 35.19 -21.43
CA PRO A 672 7.75 35.73 -22.30
C PRO A 672 8.93 36.26 -21.47
N ASN A 673 10.14 35.91 -21.93
CA ASN A 673 11.42 36.20 -21.30
C ASN A 673 11.58 35.60 -19.88
N ALA A 674 10.95 34.45 -19.58
CA ALA A 674 11.07 33.76 -18.28
C ALA A 674 12.53 33.63 -17.79
N LYS A 675 13.47 33.24 -18.67
CA LYS A 675 14.89 33.07 -18.30
C LYS A 675 15.58 34.37 -17.85
N GLU A 676 15.26 35.49 -18.51
CA GLU A 676 15.79 36.81 -18.14
C GLU A 676 15.18 37.29 -16.81
N LYS A 677 13.86 37.15 -16.64
CA LYS A 677 13.14 37.50 -15.40
C LYS A 677 13.64 36.69 -14.21
N PHE A 678 13.82 35.37 -14.37
CA PHE A 678 14.36 34.51 -13.33
C PHE A 678 15.80 34.90 -12.96
N SER A 679 16.63 35.25 -13.94
CA SER A 679 18.00 35.73 -13.68
C SER A 679 18.02 37.00 -12.83
N PHE A 680 17.12 37.95 -13.11
CA PHE A 680 16.94 39.17 -12.31
C PHE A 680 16.51 38.85 -10.86
N TYR A 681 15.51 37.98 -10.67
CA TYR A 681 15.06 37.60 -9.31
C TYR A 681 16.11 36.77 -8.56
N LEU A 682 16.93 35.99 -9.25
CA LEU A 682 18.06 35.27 -8.68
C LEU A 682 19.15 36.22 -8.18
N GLU A 683 19.52 37.23 -8.98
CA GLU A 683 20.46 38.28 -8.57
C GLU A 683 19.90 39.09 -7.38
N HIS A 684 18.60 39.41 -7.38
CA HIS A 684 17.93 40.05 -6.25
C HIS A 684 18.05 39.21 -4.97
N ALA A 685 17.73 37.91 -5.04
CA ALA A 685 17.78 37.00 -3.89
C ALA A 685 19.20 36.82 -3.34
N GLN A 686 20.22 36.77 -4.19
CA GLN A 686 21.63 36.77 -3.77
C GLN A 686 22.00 38.08 -3.06
N ASN A 687 21.62 39.23 -3.61
CA ASN A 687 21.86 40.55 -3.00
C ASN A 687 21.12 40.75 -1.66
N LYS A 688 19.97 40.09 -1.45
CA LYS A 688 19.22 40.09 -0.18
C LYS A 688 19.68 39.02 0.82
N GLY A 689 20.65 38.16 0.48
CA GLY A 689 21.12 37.08 1.34
C GLY A 689 20.14 35.90 1.50
N TRP A 690 19.11 35.84 0.65
CA TRP A 690 18.12 34.76 0.61
C TRP A 690 18.70 33.43 0.11
N LEU A 691 19.74 33.51 -0.72
CA LEU A 691 20.42 32.38 -1.35
C LEU A 691 21.93 32.51 -1.17
N LEU A 692 22.62 31.38 -1.11
CA LEU A 692 24.09 31.34 -1.12
C LEU A 692 24.63 31.68 -2.52
N PRO A 693 25.79 32.37 -2.65
CA PRO A 693 26.35 32.77 -3.94
C PRO A 693 26.57 31.63 -4.95
N VAL A 694 26.79 30.41 -4.46
CA VAL A 694 27.14 29.21 -5.24
C VAL A 694 25.97 28.70 -6.11
N PHE A 695 24.73 29.16 -5.89
CA PHE A 695 23.52 28.67 -6.56
C PHE A 695 23.50 28.84 -8.10
N GLY A 696 24.37 29.71 -8.64
CA GLY A 696 24.48 30.02 -10.06
C GLY A 696 25.52 29.22 -10.86
N GLU A 697 26.51 28.59 -10.22
CA GLU A 697 27.62 27.93 -10.95
C GLU A 697 27.27 26.50 -11.36
N GLY A 698 27.03 26.29 -12.65
CA GLY A 698 26.98 24.96 -13.26
C GLY A 698 28.39 24.38 -13.46
N PRO A 699 28.55 23.05 -13.65
CA PRO A 699 29.85 22.45 -13.88
C PRO A 699 30.52 23.02 -15.14
N ILE A 700 31.74 23.53 -15.01
CA ILE A 700 32.54 23.97 -16.16
C ILE A 700 32.82 22.74 -17.04
N PRO A 701 32.42 22.74 -18.34
CA PRO A 701 32.72 21.62 -19.21
C PRO A 701 34.24 21.50 -19.39
N ALA A 702 34.77 20.33 -19.04
CA ALA A 702 36.20 20.04 -19.22
C ALA A 702 36.54 20.11 -20.72
N THR A 703 37.27 21.16 -21.10
CA THR A 703 37.81 21.30 -22.45
C THR A 703 38.98 20.32 -22.60
N GLY A 704 38.78 19.28 -23.41
CA GLY A 704 39.83 18.34 -23.75
C GLY A 704 40.89 18.99 -24.63
N ASN A 705 42.16 18.90 -24.20
CA ASN A 705 43.36 19.01 -25.03
C ASN A 705 43.92 17.61 -25.28
#